data_AF-A0A1F2H9F1-F1
#
_entry.id   AF-A0A1F2H9F1-F1
#
_cell.length_a   1.000
_cell.length_b   1.000
_cell.length_c   1.000
_cell.angle_alpha   90.00
_cell.angle_beta   90.00
_cell.angle_gamma   90.00
#
_symmetry.space_group_name_H-M   'P 1'
#
loop_
_entity.id
_entity.type
_entity.pdbx_description
1 polymer ?
#
loop_
_entity_poly.entity_id
_entity_poly.type
_entity_poly.pdbx_seq_one_letter_code
_entity_poly.pdbx_strand_id
1 'polypeptide(L)'
;MISIARLLLFFVITMGYNAFFRNTVKMNRSLTWVFTFSVITLVLYLGSLLGFMLQTVYAISVLGCLLSLYYLWTVWKKKYRFRRLDYIALGMMAYLLLFGITLWHSPLLHYDNFTHWATIVKFFHINNALPTQQDTIISYYTYPVGSSLFIYFFTTIVGFSEGSMLVGQFFLIASSLYAMFAALRDDRRVLMVSMIFASFAVFNTFNVAIRLNNLLVDFLLPALALAAIAGCFVYRNRFWFLSLNTAVILGLLSIVKVSGLFFVALVLVVYVVCIVRLLVRKRARLKALVLLIMTLLVSCLPFVIWQKHVTDNFPNASSAKHAVSMSELGQVLTGNLSGVPQKIITLFVKSVFTFDSLASNGILIINLIMLIAFIVIGIRLKYKKFVLLTWGFVDISIVTYYIGILLMYLTAMPTDEALELAGFERYASSIVIFVFGCLTMALAWVMDKCLYEKIISKRNARSYKSLFNKHLYQYASLVLTVYAIGMFLSENNSIVYNNNQETNEVVKEIHQFTGSQSNSSTDRILVVTADKENVDNYFVQYASRYYLWDVNVDARENFVSVDQEFLDLMASYSDRATSYYLSNENIDTRDGSNLTDDDFIALLKTYDEVLILDDHYTFNALTKKLFGRTYSPGLYKVSDILAGKG
;
A
#
# COMPACT_ATOMS: atom_id res chain seq x y z
N MET A 1 -22.02 -9.49 2.14
CA MET A 1 -22.24 -8.46 3.19
C MET A 1 -21.24 -8.64 4.33
N ILE A 2 -20.56 -7.54 4.68
CA ILE A 2 -19.67 -7.50 5.83
C ILE A 2 -20.52 -7.46 7.11
N SER A 3 -20.14 -8.20 8.16
CA SER A 3 -20.85 -8.13 9.45
C SER A 3 -19.89 -8.04 10.62
N ILE A 4 -20.31 -7.34 11.67
CA ILE A 4 -19.55 -7.24 12.93
C ILE A 4 -19.26 -8.65 13.49
N ALA A 5 -20.21 -9.57 13.37
CA ALA A 5 -20.02 -10.96 13.80
C ALA A 5 -18.88 -11.66 13.03
N ARG A 6 -18.77 -11.44 11.72
CA ARG A 6 -17.68 -11.98 10.89
C ARG A 6 -16.33 -11.32 11.19
N LEU A 7 -16.32 -10.02 11.48
CA LEU A 7 -15.12 -9.34 11.97
C LEU A 7 -14.67 -9.90 13.33
N LEU A 8 -15.60 -10.15 14.25
CA LEU A 8 -15.32 -10.81 15.53
C LEU A 8 -14.78 -12.23 15.32
N LEU A 9 -15.30 -12.98 14.34
CA LEU A 9 -14.75 -14.29 13.98
C LEU A 9 -13.29 -14.19 13.51
N PHE A 10 -12.95 -13.22 12.65
CA PHE A 10 -11.57 -12.95 12.25
C PHE A 10 -10.67 -12.67 13.47
N PHE A 11 -11.14 -11.87 14.44
CA PHE A 11 -10.42 -11.65 15.69
C PHE A 11 -10.26 -12.94 16.50
N VAL A 12 -11.30 -13.77 16.63
CA VAL A 12 -11.19 -15.07 17.32
C VAL A 12 -10.15 -15.97 16.66
N ILE A 13 -10.13 -16.07 15.34
CA ILE A 13 -9.16 -16.88 14.61
C ILE A 13 -7.73 -16.38 14.88
N THR A 14 -7.50 -15.08 14.67
CA THR A 14 -6.16 -14.49 14.75
C THR A 14 -5.66 -14.35 16.19
N MET A 15 -6.56 -14.15 17.17
CA MET A 15 -6.21 -14.18 18.60
C MET A 15 -5.69 -15.54 19.04
N GLY A 16 -6.15 -16.64 18.44
CA GLY A 16 -5.69 -17.99 18.75
C GLY A 16 -4.22 -18.18 18.41
N TYR A 17 -3.84 -17.81 17.19
CA TYR A 17 -2.45 -17.78 16.75
C TYR A 17 -1.59 -16.79 17.54
N ASN A 18 -2.10 -15.58 17.77
CA ASN A 18 -1.38 -14.57 18.55
C ASN A 18 -1.13 -15.05 20.00
N ALA A 19 -2.11 -15.70 20.63
CA ALA A 19 -1.95 -16.32 21.95
C ALA A 19 -0.95 -17.47 21.91
N PHE A 20 -0.95 -18.30 20.85
CA PHE A 20 0.02 -19.36 20.66
C PHE A 20 1.46 -18.84 20.60
N PHE A 21 1.73 -17.90 19.71
CA PHE A 21 3.07 -17.35 19.55
C PHE A 21 3.52 -16.57 20.79
N ARG A 22 2.60 -15.87 21.46
CA ARG A 22 2.92 -15.11 22.67
C ARG A 22 3.18 -16.00 23.89
N ASN A 23 2.33 -16.99 24.14
CA ASN A 23 2.35 -17.74 25.40
C ASN A 23 3.18 -19.02 25.32
N THR A 24 3.12 -19.73 24.19
CA THR A 24 3.84 -20.99 24.00
C THR A 24 5.21 -20.75 23.38
N VAL A 25 5.27 -20.00 22.27
CA VAL A 25 6.56 -19.67 21.61
C VAL A 25 7.31 -18.56 22.36
N LYS A 26 6.65 -17.82 23.26
CA LYS A 26 7.23 -16.74 24.09
C LYS A 26 7.78 -15.58 23.25
N MET A 27 7.11 -15.27 22.14
CA MET A 27 7.43 -14.11 21.31
C MET A 27 7.07 -12.80 22.03
N ASN A 28 7.81 -11.74 21.68
CA ASN A 28 7.51 -10.39 22.12
C ASN A 28 6.11 -9.97 21.64
N ARG A 29 5.30 -9.47 22.59
CA ARG A 29 3.91 -9.07 22.37
C ARG A 29 3.73 -8.13 21.17
N SER A 30 4.60 -7.14 21.02
CA SER A 30 4.49 -6.12 19.97
C SER A 30 4.71 -6.71 18.58
N LEU A 31 5.58 -7.72 18.44
CA LEU A 31 5.87 -8.38 17.16
C LEU A 31 4.86 -9.47 16.79
N THR A 32 4.02 -9.90 17.73
CA THR A 32 3.27 -11.16 17.57
C THR A 32 2.17 -11.05 16.50
N TRP A 33 1.52 -9.89 16.37
CA TRP A 33 0.47 -9.67 15.38
C TRP A 33 0.99 -9.72 13.94
N VAL A 34 2.01 -8.91 13.61
CA VAL A 34 2.60 -8.92 12.27
C VAL A 34 3.18 -10.29 11.93
N PHE A 35 3.83 -10.95 12.89
CA PHE A 35 4.35 -12.31 12.69
C PHE A 35 3.21 -13.31 12.41
N THR A 36 2.09 -13.21 13.13
CA THR A 36 0.91 -14.05 12.92
C THR A 36 0.37 -13.87 11.50
N PHE A 37 0.20 -12.63 11.05
CA PHE A 37 -0.29 -12.34 9.71
C PHE A 37 0.69 -12.82 8.64
N SER A 38 2.00 -12.61 8.82
CA SER A 38 3.02 -13.15 7.92
C SER A 38 2.98 -14.67 7.83
N VAL A 39 2.83 -15.40 8.94
CA VAL A 39 2.69 -16.87 8.91
C VAL A 39 1.43 -17.30 8.17
N ILE A 40 0.28 -16.70 8.49
CA ILE A 40 -1.01 -16.99 7.83
C ILE A 40 -0.86 -16.80 6.32
N THR A 41 -0.31 -15.67 5.89
CA THR A 41 -0.12 -15.36 4.48
C THR A 41 0.85 -16.32 3.80
N LEU A 42 1.98 -16.66 4.43
CA LEU A 42 2.96 -17.59 3.84
C LEU A 42 2.40 -19.01 3.72
N VAL A 43 1.60 -19.46 4.69
CA VAL A 43 0.92 -20.76 4.62
C VAL A 43 -0.14 -20.75 3.50
N LEU A 44 -0.94 -19.68 3.42
CA LEU A 44 -1.92 -19.51 2.35
C LEU A 44 -1.25 -19.42 0.96
N TYR A 45 -0.10 -18.76 0.88
CA TYR A 45 0.69 -18.69 -0.34
C TYR A 45 1.12 -20.08 -0.82
N LEU A 46 1.67 -20.92 0.07
CA LEU A 46 1.98 -22.31 -0.27
C LEU A 46 0.72 -23.10 -0.67
N GLY A 47 -0.39 -22.93 0.04
CA GLY A 47 -1.66 -23.54 -0.32
C GLY A 47 -2.17 -23.13 -1.70
N SER A 48 -2.03 -21.85 -2.04
CA SER A 48 -2.45 -21.30 -3.34
C SER A 48 -1.63 -21.84 -4.51
N LEU A 49 -0.31 -21.99 -4.34
CA LEU A 49 0.58 -22.61 -5.33
C LEU A 49 0.27 -24.09 -5.57
N LEU A 50 -0.30 -24.77 -4.57
CA LEU A 50 -0.72 -26.17 -4.67
C LEU A 50 -2.17 -26.34 -5.16
N GLY A 51 -2.88 -25.25 -5.47
CA GLY A 51 -4.28 -25.29 -5.92
C GLY A 51 -5.33 -25.45 -4.80
N PHE A 52 -4.93 -25.31 -3.53
CA PHE A 52 -5.80 -25.48 -2.36
C PHE A 52 -6.07 -24.15 -1.62
N MET A 53 -6.29 -23.05 -2.35
CA MET A 53 -6.37 -21.70 -1.79
C MET A 53 -7.48 -21.58 -0.72
N LEU A 54 -8.74 -21.88 -1.07
CA LEU A 54 -9.88 -21.77 -0.17
C LEU A 54 -9.83 -22.79 0.99
N GLN A 55 -9.41 -24.02 0.70
CA GLN A 55 -9.24 -25.07 1.70
C GLN A 55 -8.20 -24.65 2.75
N THR A 56 -7.13 -23.96 2.33
CA THR A 56 -6.12 -23.42 3.24
C THR A 56 -6.69 -22.31 4.13
N VAL A 57 -7.56 -21.44 3.61
CA VAL A 57 -8.29 -20.45 4.43
C VAL A 57 -9.10 -21.14 5.54
N TYR A 58 -9.85 -22.20 5.19
CA TYR A 58 -10.62 -22.96 6.18
C TYR A 58 -9.74 -23.69 7.19
N ALA A 59 -8.65 -24.32 6.76
CA ALA A 59 -7.70 -24.99 7.65
C ALA A 59 -7.09 -24.01 8.67
N ILE A 60 -6.67 -22.83 8.20
CA ILE A 60 -6.15 -21.75 9.06
C ILE A 60 -7.25 -21.28 10.03
N SER A 61 -8.48 -21.10 9.55
CA SER A 61 -9.59 -20.62 10.36
C SER A 61 -9.96 -21.61 11.48
N VAL A 62 -10.09 -22.90 11.15
CA VAL A 62 -10.39 -23.96 12.12
C VAL A 62 -9.28 -24.06 13.17
N LEU A 63 -8.01 -24.11 12.75
CA LEU A 63 -6.89 -24.18 13.68
C LEU A 63 -6.83 -22.94 14.60
N GLY A 64 -7.04 -21.74 14.04
CA GLY A 64 -7.10 -20.50 14.83
C GLY A 64 -8.21 -20.53 15.88
N CYS A 65 -9.42 -20.98 15.51
CA CYS A 65 -10.53 -21.16 16.45
C CYS A 65 -10.20 -22.18 17.56
N LEU A 66 -9.64 -23.33 17.20
CA LEU A 66 -9.23 -24.35 18.18
C LEU A 66 -8.17 -23.83 19.15
N LEU A 67 -7.17 -23.07 18.64
CA LEU A 67 -6.17 -22.43 19.48
C LEU A 67 -6.81 -21.40 20.42
N SER A 68 -7.75 -20.60 19.94
CA SER A 68 -8.49 -19.65 20.78
C SER A 68 -9.27 -20.34 21.88
N LEU A 69 -10.01 -21.40 21.58
CA LEU A 69 -10.73 -22.20 22.57
C LEU A 69 -9.78 -22.80 23.60
N TYR A 70 -8.64 -23.34 23.16
CA TYR A 70 -7.59 -23.86 24.05
C TYR A 70 -7.10 -22.78 25.02
N TYR A 71 -6.71 -21.60 24.52
CA TYR A 71 -6.19 -20.54 25.40
C TYR A 71 -7.26 -19.94 26.31
N LEU A 72 -8.50 -19.79 25.84
CA LEU A 72 -9.62 -19.39 26.70
C LEU A 72 -9.84 -20.39 27.84
N TRP A 73 -9.84 -21.69 27.53
CA TRP A 73 -9.92 -22.75 28.53
C TRP A 73 -8.76 -22.71 29.53
N THR A 74 -7.52 -22.48 29.07
CA THR A 74 -6.39 -22.35 29.99
C THR A 74 -6.50 -21.14 30.93
N VAL A 75 -7.01 -20.01 30.44
CA VAL A 75 -7.25 -18.79 31.23
C VAL A 75 -8.30 -19.05 32.31
N TRP A 76 -9.42 -19.69 31.91
CA TRP A 76 -10.49 -20.07 32.82
C TRP A 76 -10.00 -21.07 33.90
N LYS A 77 -9.35 -22.17 33.49
CA LYS A 77 -8.87 -23.22 34.41
C LYS A 77 -7.83 -22.71 35.41
N LYS A 78 -6.90 -21.86 34.95
CA LYS A 78 -5.81 -21.32 35.80
C LYS A 78 -6.19 -20.05 36.55
N LYS A 79 -7.44 -19.56 36.42
CA LYS A 79 -7.93 -18.30 37.00
C LYS A 79 -6.95 -17.14 36.78
N TYR A 80 -6.35 -17.06 35.59
CA TYR A 80 -5.39 -16.01 35.27
C TYR A 80 -6.09 -14.65 35.36
N ARG A 81 -5.52 -13.72 36.11
CA ARG A 81 -5.99 -12.34 36.10
C ARG A 81 -5.66 -11.71 34.75
N PHE A 82 -6.66 -11.17 34.08
CA PHE A 82 -6.45 -10.38 32.87
C PHE A 82 -5.49 -9.23 33.17
N ARG A 83 -4.42 -9.13 32.38
CA ARG A 83 -3.51 -7.97 32.47
C ARG A 83 -4.28 -6.75 31.99
N ARG A 84 -4.25 -5.67 32.78
CA ARG A 84 -4.84 -4.38 32.38
C ARG A 84 -4.26 -3.94 31.03
N LEU A 85 -5.11 -3.39 30.17
CA LEU A 85 -4.67 -2.78 28.92
C LEU A 85 -3.69 -1.66 29.25
N ASP A 86 -2.51 -1.70 28.64
CA ASP A 86 -1.55 -0.61 28.71
C ASP A 86 -1.93 0.48 27.70
N TYR A 87 -1.41 1.67 27.92
CA TYR A 87 -1.71 2.83 27.07
C TYR A 87 -1.22 2.67 25.63
N ILE A 88 -0.21 1.82 25.36
CA ILE A 88 0.17 1.43 24.00
C ILE A 88 -1.00 0.69 23.33
N ALA A 89 -1.57 -0.32 24.00
CA ALA A 89 -2.71 -1.06 23.47
C ALA A 89 -3.95 -0.16 23.31
N LEU A 90 -4.23 0.70 24.28
CA LEU A 90 -5.34 1.67 24.17
C LEU A 90 -5.14 2.63 22.99
N GLY A 91 -3.94 3.18 22.81
CA GLY A 91 -3.62 4.06 21.69
C GLY A 91 -3.73 3.35 20.33
N MET A 92 -3.25 2.11 20.23
CA MET A 92 -3.41 1.31 19.02
C MET A 92 -4.86 0.91 18.74
N MET A 93 -5.65 0.62 19.78
CA MET A 93 -7.09 0.37 19.63
C MET A 93 -7.80 1.63 19.13
N ALA A 94 -7.48 2.81 19.67
CA ALA A 94 -8.03 4.07 19.20
C ALA A 94 -7.63 4.33 17.73
N TYR A 95 -6.37 4.12 17.37
CA TYR A 95 -5.89 4.22 15.99
C TYR A 95 -6.61 3.24 15.05
N LEU A 96 -6.76 1.97 15.46
CA LEU A 96 -7.47 0.95 14.71
C LEU A 96 -8.96 1.27 14.52
N LEU A 97 -9.63 1.77 15.56
CA LEU A 97 -11.04 2.13 15.50
C LEU A 97 -11.26 3.36 14.63
N LEU A 98 -10.45 4.41 14.81
CA LEU A 98 -10.56 5.66 14.07
C LEU A 98 -10.46 5.41 12.56
N PHE A 99 -9.35 4.83 12.10
CA PHE A 99 -9.14 4.57 10.69
C PHE A 99 -9.96 3.38 10.19
N GLY A 100 -10.11 2.32 10.99
CA GLY A 100 -10.85 1.12 10.58
C GLY A 100 -12.32 1.40 10.28
N ILE A 101 -12.99 2.26 11.05
CA ILE A 101 -14.38 2.66 10.79
C ILE A 101 -14.48 3.50 9.51
N THR A 102 -13.57 4.45 9.32
CA THR A 102 -13.54 5.28 8.11
C THR A 102 -13.29 4.44 6.86
N LEU A 103 -12.27 3.58 6.89
CA LEU A 103 -11.89 2.71 5.76
C LEU A 103 -12.97 1.67 5.44
N TRP A 104 -13.72 1.22 6.43
CA TRP A 104 -14.86 0.32 6.21
C TRP A 104 -15.92 0.91 5.27
N HIS A 105 -16.05 2.24 5.26
CA HIS A 105 -17.00 2.99 4.42
C HIS A 105 -16.30 3.72 3.27
N SER A 106 -15.00 3.49 3.05
CA SER A 106 -14.26 4.08 1.93
C SER A 106 -14.45 3.24 0.66
N PRO A 107 -14.70 3.88 -0.49
CA PRO A 107 -14.53 3.24 -1.79
C PRO A 107 -13.06 3.25 -2.23
N LEU A 108 -12.76 2.57 -3.32
CA LEU A 108 -11.44 2.61 -3.96
C LEU A 108 -11.33 3.84 -4.87
N LEU A 109 -10.25 4.62 -4.73
CA LEU A 109 -10.14 5.94 -5.39
C LEU A 109 -9.02 6.05 -6.43
N HIS A 110 -8.04 5.13 -6.46
CA HIS A 110 -6.90 5.20 -7.37
C HIS A 110 -7.00 4.17 -8.50
N TYR A 111 -6.66 4.56 -9.75
CA TYR A 111 -6.74 3.67 -10.92
C TYR A 111 -5.93 2.37 -10.72
N ASP A 112 -4.72 2.45 -10.14
CA ASP A 112 -3.92 1.26 -9.74
C ASP A 112 -4.70 0.20 -8.92
N ASN A 113 -5.74 0.59 -8.16
CA ASN A 113 -6.59 -0.40 -7.50
C ASN A 113 -7.33 -1.27 -8.53
N PHE A 114 -7.86 -0.66 -9.57
CA PHE A 114 -8.64 -1.33 -10.61
C PHE A 114 -7.78 -1.98 -11.70
N THR A 115 -6.54 -1.53 -11.88
CA THR A 115 -5.60 -2.23 -12.78
C THR A 115 -5.02 -3.50 -12.15
N HIS A 116 -4.82 -3.52 -10.83
CA HIS A 116 -4.24 -4.68 -10.15
C HIS A 116 -4.78 -4.92 -8.74
N TRP A 117 -4.62 -3.99 -7.79
CA TRP A 117 -4.65 -4.34 -6.36
C TRP A 117 -5.99 -4.87 -5.85
N ALA A 118 -7.10 -4.28 -6.26
CA ALA A 118 -8.45 -4.77 -5.97
C ALA A 118 -8.85 -5.90 -6.93
N THR A 119 -8.47 -5.77 -8.20
CA THR A 119 -8.79 -6.74 -9.26
C THR A 119 -8.26 -8.13 -8.97
N ILE A 120 -7.01 -8.26 -8.49
CA ILE A 120 -6.45 -9.55 -8.12
C ILE A 120 -7.13 -10.16 -6.89
N VAL A 121 -7.57 -9.35 -5.92
CA VAL A 121 -8.31 -9.84 -4.76
C VAL A 121 -9.72 -10.28 -5.17
N LYS A 122 -10.38 -9.54 -6.07
CA LYS A 122 -11.67 -9.94 -6.67
C LYS A 122 -11.52 -11.24 -7.45
N PHE A 123 -10.44 -11.39 -8.22
CA PHE A 123 -10.11 -12.63 -8.91
C PHE A 123 -9.97 -13.81 -7.94
N PHE A 124 -9.23 -13.66 -6.84
CA PHE A 124 -9.14 -14.71 -5.81
C PHE A 124 -10.50 -15.03 -5.19
N HIS A 125 -11.33 -14.01 -4.96
CA HIS A 125 -12.67 -14.19 -4.41
C HIS A 125 -13.57 -15.03 -5.31
N ILE A 126 -13.51 -14.80 -6.63
CA ILE A 126 -14.32 -15.50 -7.63
C ILE A 126 -13.77 -16.91 -7.87
N ASN A 127 -12.46 -17.03 -8.12
CA ASN A 127 -11.85 -18.24 -8.66
C ASN A 127 -11.21 -19.15 -7.61
N ASN A 128 -10.87 -18.64 -6.42
CA ASN A 128 -10.14 -19.38 -5.38
C ASN A 128 -8.86 -20.05 -5.90
N ALA A 129 -8.17 -19.40 -6.84
CA ALA A 129 -6.97 -19.88 -7.50
C ALA A 129 -6.05 -18.71 -7.87
N LEU A 130 -4.77 -19.00 -8.14
CA LEU A 130 -3.85 -18.04 -8.74
C LEU A 130 -4.18 -17.87 -10.23
N PRO A 131 -3.99 -16.66 -10.80
CA PRO A 131 -4.27 -16.44 -12.23
C PRO A 131 -3.30 -17.22 -13.11
N THR A 132 -3.76 -17.51 -14.31
CA THR A 132 -3.03 -18.15 -15.40
C THR A 132 -3.01 -17.22 -16.62
N GLN A 133 -2.31 -17.61 -17.69
CA GLN A 133 -2.27 -16.83 -18.93
C GLN A 133 -3.66 -16.62 -19.57
N GLN A 134 -4.65 -17.47 -19.26
CA GLN A 134 -6.02 -17.34 -19.79
C GLN A 134 -6.80 -16.20 -19.12
N ASP A 135 -6.36 -15.74 -17.95
CA ASP A 135 -7.05 -14.74 -17.13
C ASP A 135 -6.66 -13.31 -17.53
N THR A 136 -7.11 -12.88 -18.70
CA THR A 136 -6.73 -11.60 -19.34
C THR A 136 -7.16 -10.34 -18.56
N ILE A 137 -8.08 -10.48 -17.59
CA ILE A 137 -8.47 -9.40 -16.66
C ILE A 137 -7.32 -8.97 -15.74
N ILE A 138 -6.32 -9.84 -15.53
CA ILE A 138 -5.14 -9.53 -14.70
C ILE A 138 -4.01 -8.98 -15.58
N SER A 139 -3.88 -7.65 -15.64
CA SER A 139 -2.84 -7.01 -16.45
C SER A 139 -1.43 -7.09 -15.84
N TYR A 140 -1.32 -7.12 -14.50
CA TYR A 140 -0.04 -7.15 -13.76
C TYR A 140 0.26 -8.55 -13.21
N TYR A 141 0.28 -9.56 -14.08
CA TYR A 141 0.42 -10.97 -13.70
C TYR A 141 1.80 -11.36 -13.12
N THR A 142 2.81 -10.51 -13.27
CA THR A 142 4.15 -10.74 -12.69
C THR A 142 4.27 -10.25 -11.23
N TYR A 143 3.31 -9.45 -10.76
CA TYR A 143 3.34 -8.88 -9.42
C TYR A 143 3.14 -9.97 -8.36
N PRO A 144 4.05 -10.08 -7.37
CA PRO A 144 3.86 -10.98 -6.24
C PRO A 144 2.57 -10.68 -5.46
N VAL A 145 1.92 -11.73 -4.95
CA VAL A 145 0.52 -11.66 -4.45
C VAL A 145 0.38 -11.67 -2.92
N GLY A 146 1.46 -11.44 -2.18
CA GLY A 146 1.51 -11.61 -0.72
C GLY A 146 0.48 -10.76 0.05
N SER A 147 0.42 -9.46 -0.20
CA SER A 147 -0.60 -8.59 0.42
C SER A 147 -2.01 -9.00 -0.03
N SER A 148 -2.19 -9.25 -1.33
CA SER A 148 -3.46 -9.66 -1.93
C SER A 148 -4.01 -10.96 -1.33
N LEU A 149 -3.16 -11.94 -1.03
CA LEU A 149 -3.54 -13.18 -0.35
C LEU A 149 -3.99 -12.95 1.08
N PHE A 150 -3.32 -12.04 1.82
CA PHE A 150 -3.78 -11.66 3.16
C PHE A 150 -5.16 -10.98 3.11
N ILE A 151 -5.35 -10.09 2.13
CA ILE A 151 -6.63 -9.40 1.93
C ILE A 151 -7.72 -10.40 1.50
N TYR A 152 -7.40 -11.38 0.66
CA TYR A 152 -8.31 -12.47 0.31
C TYR A 152 -8.69 -13.30 1.54
N PHE A 153 -7.74 -13.67 2.40
CA PHE A 153 -8.03 -14.34 3.68
C PHE A 153 -8.99 -13.53 4.54
N PHE A 154 -8.73 -12.23 4.67
CA PHE A 154 -9.57 -11.31 5.42
C PHE A 154 -10.99 -11.21 4.85
N THR A 155 -11.12 -10.92 3.55
CA THR A 155 -12.40 -10.75 2.86
C THR A 155 -13.22 -12.03 2.77
N THR A 156 -12.59 -13.20 2.71
CA THR A 156 -13.27 -14.50 2.76
C THR A 156 -13.98 -14.71 4.10
N ILE A 157 -13.36 -14.30 5.21
CA ILE A 157 -13.94 -14.42 6.56
C ILE A 157 -14.93 -13.28 6.82
N VAL A 158 -14.52 -12.04 6.57
CA VAL A 158 -15.21 -10.81 6.99
C VAL A 158 -16.33 -10.44 6.02
N GLY A 159 -16.16 -10.73 4.73
CA GLY A 159 -17.06 -10.41 3.63
C GLY A 159 -16.32 -9.64 2.53
N PHE A 160 -16.58 -9.98 1.27
CA PHE A 160 -15.98 -9.26 0.14
C PHE A 160 -16.68 -7.90 -0.07
N SER A 161 -15.88 -6.85 -0.17
CA SER A 161 -16.26 -5.44 -0.44
C SER A 161 -14.98 -4.59 -0.51
N GLU A 162 -15.08 -3.41 -1.11
CA GLU A 162 -14.00 -2.41 -1.14
C GLU A 162 -13.48 -2.06 0.25
N GLY A 163 -14.39 -1.65 1.15
CA GLY A 163 -14.04 -1.32 2.53
C GLY A 163 -13.40 -2.48 3.30
N SER A 164 -13.83 -3.73 3.07
CA SER A 164 -13.16 -4.89 3.69
C SER A 164 -11.75 -5.10 3.16
N MET A 165 -11.49 -4.83 1.89
CA MET A 165 -10.12 -4.92 1.35
C MET A 165 -9.21 -3.89 2.01
N LEU A 166 -9.68 -2.64 2.11
CA LEU A 166 -8.96 -1.55 2.77
C LEU A 166 -8.69 -1.85 4.24
N VAL A 167 -9.69 -2.31 4.99
CA VAL A 167 -9.54 -2.70 6.40
C VAL A 167 -8.58 -3.88 6.55
N GLY A 168 -8.64 -4.87 5.65
CA GLY A 168 -7.71 -6.00 5.62
C GLY A 168 -6.26 -5.55 5.45
N GLN A 169 -5.96 -4.71 4.46
CA GLN A 169 -4.63 -4.11 4.29
C GLN A 169 -4.22 -3.30 5.52
N PHE A 170 -5.13 -2.50 6.07
CA PHE A 170 -4.87 -1.68 7.25
C PHE A 170 -4.51 -2.52 8.49
N PHE A 171 -5.10 -3.70 8.70
CA PHE A 171 -4.66 -4.60 9.77
C PHE A 171 -3.20 -5.02 9.63
N LEU A 172 -2.75 -5.29 8.39
CA LEU A 172 -1.36 -5.65 8.13
C LEU A 172 -0.42 -4.47 8.43
N ILE A 173 -0.77 -3.26 7.98
CA ILE A 173 -0.04 -2.01 8.28
C ILE A 173 -0.01 -1.76 9.80
N ALA A 174 -1.17 -1.72 10.46
CA ALA A 174 -1.27 -1.43 11.88
C ALA A 174 -0.53 -2.46 12.76
N SER A 175 -0.52 -3.74 12.36
CA SER A 175 0.26 -4.77 13.04
C SER A 175 1.77 -4.53 12.92
N SER A 176 2.21 -4.01 11.77
CA SER A 176 3.60 -3.67 11.48
C SER A 176 4.03 -2.40 12.23
N LEU A 177 3.16 -1.40 12.33
CA LEU A 177 3.37 -0.22 13.17
C LEU A 177 3.41 -0.60 14.67
N TYR A 178 2.53 -1.50 15.12
CA TYR A 178 2.56 -2.00 16.50
C TYR A 178 3.89 -2.68 16.85
N ALA A 179 4.51 -3.36 15.87
CA ALA A 179 5.81 -4.01 16.02
C ALA A 179 6.93 -3.03 16.40
N MET A 180 6.87 -1.76 15.97
CA MET A 180 7.88 -0.75 16.31
C MET A 180 8.02 -0.52 17.81
N PHE A 181 6.96 -0.71 18.61
CA PHE A 181 7.05 -0.63 20.07
C PHE A 181 7.97 -1.70 20.68
N ALA A 182 8.29 -2.78 19.96
CA ALA A 182 9.28 -3.78 20.40
C ALA A 182 10.70 -3.18 20.53
N ALA A 183 10.98 -2.07 19.84
CA ALA A 183 12.24 -1.35 19.99
C ALA A 183 12.33 -0.57 21.32
N LEU A 184 11.24 -0.43 22.08
CA LEU A 184 11.31 0.26 23.36
C LEU A 184 11.97 -0.61 24.43
N ARG A 185 12.89 -0.02 25.19
CA ARG A 185 13.55 -0.68 26.33
C ARG A 185 12.63 -0.81 27.54
N ASP A 186 11.82 0.21 27.77
CA ASP A 186 10.88 0.33 28.88
C ASP A 186 9.59 0.92 28.31
N ASP A 187 8.64 0.04 28.01
CA ASP A 187 7.35 0.36 27.42
C ASP A 187 6.45 1.22 28.32
N ARG A 188 6.85 1.44 29.58
CA ARG A 188 6.21 2.34 30.58
C ARG A 188 6.67 3.80 30.47
N ARG A 189 7.61 4.13 29.59
CA ARG A 189 8.08 5.50 29.39
C ARG A 189 7.31 6.20 28.29
N VAL A 190 6.35 7.03 28.72
CA VAL A 190 5.42 7.76 27.84
C VAL A 190 6.15 8.56 26.77
N LEU A 191 7.23 9.30 27.06
CA LEU A 191 7.96 10.05 26.02
C LEU A 191 8.35 9.18 24.82
N MET A 192 8.92 8.00 25.07
CA MET A 192 9.38 7.12 23.99
C MET A 192 8.20 6.49 23.24
N VAL A 193 7.09 6.23 23.94
CA VAL A 193 5.84 5.79 23.32
C VAL A 193 5.21 6.88 22.47
N SER A 194 5.16 8.12 22.97
CA SER A 194 4.67 9.29 22.24
C SER A 194 5.52 9.59 21.01
N MET A 195 6.84 9.39 21.06
CA MET A 195 7.71 9.50 19.88
C MET A 195 7.32 8.50 18.78
N ILE A 196 7.04 7.25 19.14
CA ILE A 196 6.60 6.23 18.16
C ILE A 196 5.23 6.59 17.59
N PHE A 197 4.26 6.99 18.41
CA PHE A 197 2.95 7.44 17.89
C PHE A 197 3.08 8.68 17.00
N ALA A 198 3.89 9.67 17.38
CA ALA A 198 4.15 10.85 16.56
C ALA A 198 4.80 10.48 15.22
N SER A 199 5.62 9.41 15.17
CA SER A 199 6.15 8.92 13.90
C SER A 199 5.08 8.37 12.97
N PHE A 200 4.01 7.76 13.49
CA PHE A 200 2.90 7.30 12.64
C PHE A 200 2.16 8.48 12.02
N ALA A 201 2.02 9.59 12.75
CA ALA A 201 1.45 10.82 12.21
C ALA A 201 2.32 11.38 11.07
N VAL A 202 3.64 11.38 11.25
CA VAL A 202 4.60 11.78 10.20
C VAL A 202 4.53 10.81 9.00
N PHE A 203 4.38 9.51 9.22
CA PHE A 203 4.21 8.55 8.13
C PHE A 203 2.96 8.83 7.30
N ASN A 204 1.85 9.16 7.94
CA ASN A 204 0.62 9.54 7.24
C ASN A 204 0.82 10.79 6.36
N THR A 205 1.59 11.79 6.83
CA THR A 205 1.97 12.95 6.01
C THR A 205 2.73 12.53 4.76
N PHE A 206 3.74 11.67 4.88
CA PHE A 206 4.49 11.17 3.72
C PHE A 206 3.69 10.20 2.85
N ASN A 207 2.62 9.61 3.37
CA ASN A 207 1.71 8.78 2.60
C ASN A 207 0.59 9.57 1.90
N VAL A 208 0.58 10.91 1.94
CA VAL A 208 -0.56 11.73 1.44
C VAL A 208 -0.89 11.51 -0.05
N ALA A 209 0.09 11.10 -0.86
CA ALA A 209 -0.11 10.82 -2.28
C ALA A 209 -1.03 9.61 -2.54
N ILE A 210 -1.08 8.65 -1.62
CA ILE A 210 -1.92 7.44 -1.71
C ILE A 210 -3.01 7.45 -0.62
N ARG A 211 -2.65 7.86 0.60
CA ARG A 211 -3.43 7.73 1.84
C ARG A 211 -3.76 6.28 2.20
N LEU A 212 -4.52 6.08 3.28
CA LEU A 212 -4.87 4.74 3.78
C LEU A 212 -6.08 4.12 3.07
N ASN A 213 -6.88 4.91 2.35
CA ASN A 213 -8.05 4.46 1.59
C ASN A 213 -7.70 3.96 0.17
N ASN A 214 -6.54 3.33 0.05
CA ASN A 214 -6.05 2.75 -1.19
C ASN A 214 -5.24 1.47 -0.92
N LEU A 215 -5.25 0.54 -1.88
CA LEU A 215 -4.61 -0.77 -1.72
C LEU A 215 -3.15 -0.80 -2.20
N LEU A 216 -2.62 0.33 -2.67
CA LEU A 216 -1.23 0.43 -3.06
C LEU A 216 -0.32 0.13 -1.88
N VAL A 217 0.73 -0.65 -2.12
CA VAL A 217 1.55 -1.26 -1.07
C VAL A 217 2.75 -0.40 -0.65
N ASP A 218 2.95 0.77 -1.25
CA ASP A 218 4.11 1.63 -1.04
C ASP A 218 4.29 2.02 0.43
N PHE A 219 3.20 2.17 1.21
CA PHE A 219 3.29 2.34 2.67
C PHE A 219 3.48 1.02 3.44
N LEU A 220 2.91 -0.08 2.93
CA LEU A 220 3.02 -1.40 3.55
C LEU A 220 4.47 -1.94 3.53
N LEU A 221 5.19 -1.73 2.42
CA LEU A 221 6.57 -2.17 2.24
C LEU A 221 7.52 -1.67 3.36
N PRO A 222 7.65 -0.35 3.61
CA PRO A 222 8.49 0.17 4.68
C PRO A 222 7.92 -0.21 6.06
N ALA A 223 6.61 -0.32 6.24
CA ALA A 223 6.02 -0.73 7.53
C ALA A 223 6.44 -2.16 7.93
N LEU A 224 6.34 -3.13 7.02
CA LEU A 224 6.81 -4.51 7.24
C LEU A 224 8.32 -4.56 7.50
N ALA A 225 9.10 -3.76 6.76
CA ALA A 225 10.54 -3.66 6.97
C ALA A 225 10.87 -3.12 8.37
N LEU A 226 10.17 -2.07 8.82
CA LEU A 226 10.29 -1.51 10.16
C LEU A 226 9.93 -2.52 11.26
N ALA A 227 8.92 -3.37 11.02
CA ALA A 227 8.59 -4.45 11.94
C ALA A 227 9.75 -5.45 12.11
N ALA A 228 10.42 -5.83 11.02
CA ALA A 228 11.60 -6.69 11.07
C ALA A 228 12.82 -6.01 11.72
N ILE A 229 13.02 -4.70 11.51
CA ILE A 229 14.02 -3.89 12.22
C ILE A 229 13.72 -3.87 13.74
N ALA A 230 12.47 -3.72 14.14
CA ALA A 230 12.07 -3.78 15.55
C ALA A 230 12.40 -5.15 16.19
N GLY A 231 12.24 -6.23 15.42
CA GLY A 231 12.76 -7.56 15.74
C GLY A 231 14.25 -7.58 16.06
N CYS A 232 15.06 -6.87 15.27
CA CYS A 232 16.50 -6.72 15.51
C CYS A 232 16.81 -6.01 16.83
N PHE A 233 16.00 -5.04 17.26
CA PHE A 233 16.21 -4.38 18.56
C PHE A 233 15.98 -5.33 19.74
N VAL A 234 14.85 -6.05 19.75
CA VAL A 234 14.43 -6.87 20.90
C VAL A 234 15.14 -8.24 20.94
N TYR A 235 15.36 -8.87 19.78
CA TYR A 235 15.92 -10.21 19.70
C TYR A 235 17.42 -10.27 19.39
N ARG A 236 18.16 -9.14 19.33
CA ARG A 236 19.61 -9.14 19.09
C ARG A 236 20.45 -10.08 19.97
N ASN A 237 19.94 -10.47 21.13
CA ASN A 237 20.60 -11.40 22.05
C ASN A 237 19.96 -12.81 22.06
N ARG A 238 18.87 -13.01 21.31
CA ARG A 238 18.10 -14.27 21.18
C ARG A 238 18.06 -14.66 19.71
N PHE A 239 19.19 -15.12 19.20
CA PHE A 239 19.46 -15.26 17.77
C PHE A 239 18.51 -16.20 17.02
N TRP A 240 17.96 -17.24 17.66
CA TRP A 240 16.92 -18.07 17.05
C TRP A 240 15.65 -17.26 16.78
N PHE A 241 15.20 -16.48 17.77
CA PHE A 241 14.01 -15.62 17.62
C PHE A 241 14.26 -14.49 16.63
N LEU A 242 15.48 -13.94 16.62
CA LEU A 242 15.90 -12.96 15.63
C LEU A 242 15.76 -13.54 14.21
N SER A 243 16.38 -14.70 13.98
CA SER A 243 16.39 -15.39 12.68
C SER A 243 14.99 -15.78 12.23
N LEU A 244 14.18 -16.39 13.10
CA LEU A 244 12.81 -16.77 12.79
C LEU A 244 11.94 -15.55 12.47
N ASN A 245 12.00 -14.51 13.29
CA ASN A 245 11.20 -13.31 13.08
C ASN A 245 11.59 -12.59 11.77
N THR A 246 12.89 -12.45 11.51
CA THR A 246 13.40 -11.88 10.26
C THR A 246 12.96 -12.73 9.07
N ALA A 247 13.18 -14.05 9.08
CA ALA A 247 12.83 -14.92 7.96
C ALA A 247 11.34 -14.88 7.60
N VAL A 248 10.45 -14.88 8.60
CA VAL A 248 9.00 -14.88 8.36
C VAL A 248 8.50 -13.54 7.85
N ILE A 249 8.91 -12.43 8.47
CA ILE A 249 8.45 -11.09 8.03
C ILE A 249 9.04 -10.74 6.66
N LEU A 250 10.33 -11.05 6.44
CA LEU A 250 10.96 -10.82 5.14
C LEU A 250 10.46 -11.78 4.06
N GLY A 251 10.10 -13.01 4.44
CA GLY A 251 9.42 -13.95 3.56
C GLY A 251 8.14 -13.34 2.99
N LEU A 252 7.28 -12.76 3.85
CA LEU A 252 6.10 -12.02 3.39
C LEU A 252 6.51 -10.80 2.54
N LEU A 253 7.39 -9.94 3.05
CA LEU A 253 7.79 -8.71 2.36
C LEU A 253 8.33 -8.96 0.94
N SER A 254 9.06 -10.07 0.75
CA SER A 254 9.64 -10.46 -0.55
C SER A 254 8.58 -10.77 -1.61
N ILE A 255 7.36 -11.11 -1.19
CA ILE A 255 6.23 -11.41 -2.08
C ILE A 255 5.12 -10.36 -2.01
N VAL A 256 5.35 -9.17 -1.44
CA VAL A 256 4.37 -8.07 -1.52
C VAL A 256 4.48 -7.31 -2.84
N LYS A 257 5.71 -6.98 -3.27
CA LYS A 257 6.03 -6.32 -4.54
C LYS A 257 7.52 -6.49 -4.81
N VAL A 258 7.94 -6.51 -6.07
CA VAL A 258 9.36 -6.64 -6.44
C VAL A 258 10.23 -5.54 -5.81
N SER A 259 9.75 -4.29 -5.78
CA SER A 259 10.45 -3.18 -5.12
C SER A 259 10.64 -3.38 -3.61
N GLY A 260 9.86 -4.26 -2.99
CA GLY A 260 10.02 -4.69 -1.60
C GLY A 260 11.34 -5.39 -1.32
N LEU A 261 11.97 -5.99 -2.33
CA LEU A 261 13.27 -6.66 -2.19
C LEU A 261 14.39 -5.70 -1.77
N PHE A 262 14.29 -4.42 -2.12
CA PHE A 262 15.22 -3.41 -1.63
C PHE A 262 15.15 -3.29 -0.09
N PHE A 263 13.94 -3.23 0.46
CA PHE A 263 13.74 -3.19 1.91
C PHE A 263 14.15 -4.51 2.58
N VAL A 264 13.92 -5.66 1.93
CA VAL A 264 14.45 -6.96 2.38
C VAL A 264 15.98 -6.87 2.53
N ALA A 265 16.68 -6.36 1.52
CA ALA A 265 18.14 -6.22 1.56
C ALA A 265 18.61 -5.32 2.71
N LEU A 266 17.98 -4.15 2.91
CA LEU A 266 18.31 -3.26 4.03
C LEU A 266 18.13 -3.92 5.40
N VAL A 267 17.04 -4.65 5.60
CA VAL A 267 16.81 -5.38 6.86
C VAL A 267 17.83 -6.49 7.03
N LEU A 268 18.17 -7.24 5.97
CA LEU A 268 19.18 -8.29 6.02
C LEU A 268 20.56 -7.72 6.39
N VAL A 269 20.93 -6.53 5.92
CA VAL A 269 22.16 -5.85 6.37
C VAL A 269 22.15 -5.63 7.88
N VAL A 270 21.04 -5.12 8.45
CA VAL A 270 20.92 -4.91 9.90
C VAL A 270 20.93 -6.23 10.68
N TYR A 271 20.27 -7.26 10.15
CA TYR A 271 20.29 -8.63 10.70
C TYR A 271 21.71 -9.20 10.73
N VAL A 272 22.46 -9.10 9.61
CA VAL A 272 23.85 -9.56 9.50
C VAL A 272 24.71 -8.83 10.53
N VAL A 273 24.59 -7.51 10.67
CA VAL A 273 25.32 -6.75 11.70
C VAL A 273 25.01 -7.26 13.12
N CYS A 274 23.76 -7.64 13.40
CA CYS A 274 23.37 -8.21 14.69
C CYS A 274 24.00 -9.60 14.92
N ILE A 275 24.03 -10.47 13.89
CA ILE A 275 24.59 -11.83 13.97
C ILE A 275 26.13 -11.82 13.98
N VAL A 276 26.80 -10.99 13.18
CA VAL A 276 28.28 -10.91 13.10
C VAL A 276 28.88 -10.50 14.44
N ARG A 277 28.24 -9.59 15.19
CA ARG A 277 28.64 -9.25 16.57
C ARG A 277 28.72 -10.48 17.49
N LEU A 278 27.97 -11.54 17.19
CA LEU A 278 27.94 -12.79 17.93
C LEU A 278 28.96 -13.81 17.40
N LEU A 279 29.25 -13.84 16.09
CA LEU A 279 30.33 -14.67 15.52
C LEU A 279 31.70 -14.33 16.13
N VAL A 280 31.90 -13.05 16.45
CA VAL A 280 33.10 -12.57 17.14
C VAL A 280 33.19 -13.12 18.58
N ARG A 281 32.05 -13.46 19.22
CA ARG A 281 32.00 -14.10 20.55
C ARG A 281 32.06 -15.62 20.41
N LYS A 282 33.27 -16.19 20.61
CA LYS A 282 33.70 -17.58 20.28
C LYS A 282 32.79 -18.78 20.65
N ARG A 283 31.71 -18.63 21.43
CA ARG A 283 30.94 -19.75 22.01
C ARG A 283 29.83 -20.36 21.13
N ALA A 284 29.42 -19.70 20.03
CA ALA A 284 28.25 -20.14 19.23
C ALA A 284 28.42 -19.98 17.71
N ARG A 285 29.67 -20.00 17.20
CA ARG A 285 30.00 -19.65 15.81
C ARG A 285 29.27 -20.46 14.75
N LEU A 286 29.29 -21.79 14.83
CA LEU A 286 28.65 -22.65 13.83
C LEU A 286 27.13 -22.45 13.80
N LYS A 287 26.47 -22.41 14.96
CA LYS A 287 25.02 -22.17 15.07
C LYS A 287 24.63 -20.81 14.49
N ALA A 288 25.42 -19.77 14.76
CA ALA A 288 25.19 -18.43 14.23
C ALA A 288 25.42 -18.37 12.70
N LEU A 289 26.41 -19.09 12.18
CA LEU A 289 26.67 -19.18 10.74
C LEU A 289 25.55 -19.91 9.99
N VAL A 290 25.10 -21.07 10.52
CA VAL A 290 23.98 -21.82 9.95
C VAL A 290 22.72 -20.96 9.92
N LEU A 291 22.39 -20.29 11.02
CA LEU A 291 21.21 -19.44 11.08
C LEU A 291 21.32 -18.21 10.17
N LEU A 292 22.51 -17.64 10.01
CA LEU A 292 22.76 -16.57 9.04
C LEU A 292 22.39 -17.03 7.62
N ILE A 293 23.00 -18.13 7.16
CA ILE A 293 22.79 -18.65 5.81
C ILE A 293 21.33 -19.03 5.61
N MET A 294 20.74 -19.77 6.56
CA MET A 294 19.33 -20.18 6.47
C MET A 294 18.38 -18.99 6.45
N THR A 295 18.63 -17.95 7.24
CA THR A 295 17.76 -16.76 7.25
C THR A 295 17.85 -16.01 5.92
N LEU A 296 19.06 -15.87 5.35
CA LEU A 296 19.25 -15.24 4.04
C LEU A 296 18.49 -16.00 2.94
N LEU A 297 18.61 -17.32 2.91
CA LEU A 297 17.94 -18.16 1.92
C LEU A 297 16.41 -18.15 2.10
N VAL A 298 15.93 -18.41 3.32
CA VAL A 298 14.48 -18.53 3.60
C VAL A 298 13.75 -17.19 3.44
N SER A 299 14.42 -16.06 3.69
CA SER A 299 13.80 -14.72 3.51
C SER A 299 13.47 -14.42 2.05
N CYS A 300 14.26 -14.94 1.10
CA CYS A 300 14.07 -14.71 -0.34
C CYS A 300 13.38 -15.88 -1.05
N LEU A 301 13.27 -17.04 -0.39
CA LEU A 301 12.68 -18.24 -0.99
C LEU A 301 11.25 -18.04 -1.51
N PRO A 302 10.32 -17.37 -0.79
CA PRO A 302 8.98 -17.14 -1.31
C PRO A 302 8.96 -16.40 -2.65
N PHE A 303 9.84 -15.40 -2.82
CA PHE A 303 9.99 -14.68 -4.08
C PHE A 303 10.55 -15.56 -5.21
N VAL A 304 11.56 -16.39 -4.92
CA VAL A 304 12.10 -17.33 -5.92
C VAL A 304 11.02 -18.31 -6.39
N ILE A 305 10.20 -18.81 -5.47
CA ILE A 305 9.05 -19.67 -5.81
C ILE A 305 8.04 -18.92 -6.68
N TRP A 306 7.79 -17.63 -6.39
CA TRP A 306 6.89 -16.81 -7.20
C TRP A 306 7.41 -16.63 -8.62
N GLN A 307 8.70 -16.32 -8.77
CA GLN A 307 9.33 -16.17 -10.08
C GLN A 307 9.23 -17.48 -10.88
N LYS A 308 9.43 -18.63 -10.23
CA LYS A 308 9.22 -19.93 -10.88
C LYS A 308 7.77 -20.10 -11.33
N HIS A 309 6.79 -19.81 -10.47
CA HIS A 309 5.38 -19.89 -10.82
C HIS A 309 5.04 -19.01 -12.04
N VAL A 310 5.55 -17.77 -12.07
CA VAL A 310 5.35 -16.86 -13.19
C VAL A 310 5.95 -17.42 -14.48
N THR A 311 7.20 -17.89 -14.45
CA THR A 311 7.85 -18.48 -15.64
C THR A 311 7.11 -19.73 -16.14
N ASP A 312 6.60 -20.57 -15.24
CA ASP A 312 5.90 -21.80 -15.61
C ASP A 312 4.49 -21.54 -16.18
N ASN A 313 3.83 -20.42 -15.83
CA ASN A 313 2.43 -20.14 -16.20
C ASN A 313 2.25 -18.97 -17.19
N PHE A 314 3.29 -18.15 -17.41
CA PHE A 314 3.24 -16.96 -18.26
C PHE A 314 4.46 -16.90 -19.19
N PRO A 315 4.37 -17.46 -20.41
CA PRO A 315 5.49 -17.51 -21.37
C PRO A 315 6.03 -16.14 -21.77
N ASN A 316 5.19 -15.09 -21.70
CA ASN A 316 5.53 -13.71 -22.08
C ASN A 316 5.98 -12.85 -20.89
N ALA A 317 6.42 -13.44 -19.77
CA ALA A 317 6.79 -12.68 -18.57
C ALA A 317 7.90 -11.64 -18.79
N SER A 318 8.75 -11.82 -19.80
CA SER A 318 9.82 -10.86 -20.16
C SER A 318 9.30 -9.57 -20.82
N SER A 319 8.08 -9.57 -21.37
CA SER A 319 7.43 -8.38 -21.96
C SER A 319 6.39 -7.76 -21.04
N ALA A 320 6.25 -8.24 -19.80
CA ALA A 320 5.31 -7.70 -18.84
C ALA A 320 5.62 -6.22 -18.52
N LYS A 321 4.57 -5.45 -18.20
CA LYS A 321 4.71 -4.05 -17.77
C LYS A 321 5.63 -3.99 -16.53
N HIS A 322 6.66 -3.16 -16.59
CA HIS A 322 7.73 -3.05 -15.59
C HIS A 322 8.70 -4.24 -15.46
N ALA A 323 8.79 -5.12 -16.46
CA ALA A 323 9.93 -6.02 -16.58
C ALA A 323 11.21 -5.22 -16.84
N VAL A 324 12.31 -5.60 -16.19
CA VAL A 324 13.60 -4.91 -16.36
C VAL A 324 14.22 -5.31 -17.70
N SER A 325 14.47 -4.33 -18.56
CA SER A 325 15.15 -4.53 -19.84
C SER A 325 16.67 -4.65 -19.65
N MET A 326 17.23 -5.82 -19.95
CA MET A 326 18.68 -6.07 -19.81
C MET A 326 19.51 -5.31 -20.85
N SER A 327 18.94 -5.03 -22.02
CA SER A 327 19.59 -4.21 -23.06
C SER A 327 19.68 -2.74 -22.63
N GLU A 328 18.61 -2.19 -22.07
CA GLU A 328 18.60 -0.82 -21.53
C GLU A 328 19.53 -0.69 -20.33
N LEU A 329 19.54 -1.67 -19.43
CA LEU A 329 20.49 -1.69 -18.31
C LEU A 329 21.95 -1.69 -18.79
N GLY A 330 22.27 -2.45 -19.85
CA GLY A 330 23.59 -2.45 -20.48
C GLY A 330 23.97 -1.08 -21.08
N GLN A 331 23.02 -0.38 -21.68
CA GLN A 331 23.23 0.99 -22.19
C GLN A 331 23.46 2.00 -21.06
N VAL A 332 22.70 1.90 -19.97
CA VAL A 332 22.89 2.73 -18.78
C VAL A 332 24.29 2.51 -18.16
N LEU A 333 24.72 1.25 -18.06
CA LEU A 333 26.01 0.89 -17.47
C LEU A 333 27.21 1.28 -18.34
N THR A 334 27.03 1.39 -19.66
CA THR A 334 28.10 1.81 -20.59
C THR A 334 28.24 3.33 -20.71
N GLY A 335 27.34 4.11 -20.10
CA GLY A 335 27.44 5.57 -20.01
C GLY A 335 27.08 6.35 -21.27
N ASN A 336 26.66 5.66 -22.34
CA ASN A 336 26.25 6.27 -23.61
C ASN A 336 24.78 6.76 -23.53
N LEU A 337 24.53 7.71 -22.63
CA LEU A 337 23.19 8.22 -22.34
C LEU A 337 22.95 9.53 -23.11
N SER A 338 22.27 9.45 -24.25
CA SER A 338 21.83 10.62 -25.04
C SER A 338 20.32 10.57 -25.32
N GLY A 339 19.70 11.73 -25.52
CA GLY A 339 18.26 11.83 -25.81
C GLY A 339 17.38 11.65 -24.58
N VAL A 340 16.40 10.73 -24.66
CA VAL A 340 15.37 10.52 -23.63
C VAL A 340 15.94 10.15 -22.25
N PRO A 341 16.87 9.19 -22.11
CA PRO A 341 17.48 8.87 -20.82
C PRO A 341 18.14 10.07 -20.12
N GLN A 342 18.81 10.95 -20.88
CA GLN A 342 19.43 12.15 -20.34
C GLN A 342 18.38 13.17 -19.84
N LYS A 343 17.26 13.29 -20.56
CA LYS A 343 16.13 14.12 -20.13
C LYS A 343 15.53 13.59 -18.83
N ILE A 344 15.32 12.28 -18.72
CA ILE A 344 14.84 11.62 -17.49
C ILE A 344 15.79 11.89 -16.33
N ILE A 345 17.11 11.70 -16.52
CA ILE A 345 18.11 11.96 -15.46
C ILE A 345 18.06 13.43 -15.02
N THR A 346 17.97 14.36 -15.96
CA THR A 346 17.93 15.81 -15.66
C THR A 346 16.69 16.17 -14.85
N LEU A 347 15.52 15.67 -15.27
CA LEU A 347 14.27 15.87 -14.55
C LEU A 347 14.34 15.23 -13.16
N PHE A 348 14.83 13.99 -13.07
CA PHE A 348 14.96 13.28 -11.81
C PHE A 348 15.84 14.05 -10.83
N VAL A 349 17.06 14.43 -11.23
CA VAL A 349 17.99 15.21 -10.38
C VAL A 349 17.35 16.52 -9.94
N LYS A 350 16.65 17.23 -10.84
CA LYS A 350 15.92 18.46 -10.48
C LYS A 350 14.87 18.18 -9.39
N SER A 351 14.10 17.10 -9.53
CA SER A 351 13.08 16.70 -8.55
C SER A 351 13.68 16.25 -7.22
N VAL A 352 14.86 15.61 -7.20
CA VAL A 352 15.55 15.26 -5.95
C VAL A 352 15.94 16.50 -5.14
N PHE A 353 16.39 17.57 -5.80
CA PHE A 353 16.93 18.76 -5.14
C PHE A 353 15.97 19.95 -5.07
N THR A 354 14.69 19.78 -5.43
CA THR A 354 13.68 20.82 -5.25
C THR A 354 13.12 20.85 -3.83
N PHE A 355 12.79 22.05 -3.34
CA PHE A 355 12.11 22.25 -2.06
C PHE A 355 10.59 22.03 -2.15
N ASP A 356 10.04 21.86 -3.35
CA ASP A 356 8.63 21.54 -3.55
C ASP A 356 8.32 20.06 -3.27
N SER A 357 9.35 19.20 -3.31
CA SER A 357 9.21 17.76 -3.07
C SER A 357 9.00 17.49 -1.59
N LEU A 358 7.90 16.79 -1.26
CA LEU A 358 7.61 16.39 0.10
C LEU A 358 8.69 15.44 0.62
N ALA A 359 9.12 14.47 -0.21
CA ALA A 359 10.16 13.54 0.16
C ALA A 359 11.51 14.22 0.43
N SER A 360 11.92 15.17 -0.42
CA SER A 360 13.17 15.93 -0.23
C SER A 360 13.16 16.76 1.05
N ASN A 361 12.04 17.42 1.35
CA ASN A 361 11.85 18.11 2.63
C ASN A 361 11.94 17.14 3.82
N GLY A 362 11.39 15.93 3.70
CA GLY A 362 11.53 14.89 4.70
C GLY A 362 12.98 14.48 4.95
N ILE A 363 13.78 14.33 3.90
CA ILE A 363 15.22 14.01 4.00
C ILE A 363 15.99 15.12 4.71
N LEU A 364 15.69 16.39 4.40
CA LEU A 364 16.28 17.55 5.09
C LEU A 364 15.95 17.55 6.59
N ILE A 365 14.68 17.32 6.94
CA ILE A 365 14.23 17.24 8.34
C ILE A 365 14.93 16.09 9.08
N ILE A 366 15.05 14.92 8.45
CA ILE A 366 15.76 13.76 9.02
C ILE A 366 17.22 14.10 9.32
N ASN A 367 17.91 14.75 8.38
CA ASN A 367 19.30 15.17 8.55
C ASN A 367 19.44 16.23 9.65
N LEU A 368 18.51 17.17 9.75
CA LEU A 368 18.48 18.15 10.84
C LEU A 368 18.28 17.48 12.21
N ILE A 369 17.34 16.54 12.32
CA ILE A 369 17.14 15.75 13.54
C ILE A 369 18.41 14.98 13.90
N MET A 370 19.09 14.39 12.93
CA MET A 370 20.33 13.65 13.15
C MET A 370 21.50 14.53 13.57
N LEU A 371 21.63 15.73 13.02
CA LEU A 371 22.60 16.72 13.46
C LEU A 371 22.37 17.11 14.93
N ILE A 372 21.12 17.40 15.30
CA ILE A 372 20.76 17.72 16.69
C ILE A 372 21.03 16.51 17.60
N ALA A 373 20.64 15.30 17.19
CA ALA A 373 20.91 14.08 17.93
C ALA A 373 22.43 13.82 18.08
N PHE A 374 23.23 14.14 17.07
CA PHE A 374 24.68 14.02 17.14
C PHE A 374 25.28 14.99 18.16
N ILE A 375 24.85 16.25 18.16
CA ILE A 375 25.32 17.25 19.13
C ILE A 375 24.91 16.86 20.55
N VAL A 376 23.63 16.56 20.76
CA VAL A 376 23.08 16.30 22.10
C VAL A 376 23.43 14.89 22.58
N ILE A 377 23.07 13.85 21.84
CA ILE A 377 23.24 12.46 22.27
C ILE A 377 24.65 11.96 21.94
N GLY A 378 25.16 12.31 20.76
CA GLY A 378 26.47 11.88 20.30
C GLY A 378 27.62 12.47 21.10
N ILE A 379 27.71 13.80 21.13
CA ILE A 379 28.79 14.56 21.79
C ILE A 379 28.50 14.70 23.29
N ARG A 380 27.42 15.39 23.69
CA ARG A 380 27.18 15.69 25.12
C ARG A 380 26.91 14.44 25.97
N LEU A 381 26.11 13.49 25.46
CA LEU A 381 25.80 12.24 26.17
C LEU A 381 26.74 11.07 25.82
N LYS A 382 27.78 11.32 25.01
CA LYS A 382 28.88 10.38 24.68
C LYS A 382 28.46 9.10 23.94
N TYR A 383 27.38 9.14 23.15
CA TYR A 383 26.94 8.03 22.29
C TYR A 383 27.30 8.21 20.80
N LYS A 384 28.34 9.01 20.47
CA LYS A 384 28.74 9.38 19.10
C LYS A 384 28.74 8.23 18.10
N LYS A 385 29.32 7.07 18.46
CA LYS A 385 29.41 5.91 17.56
C LYS A 385 28.04 5.38 17.17
N PHE A 386 27.09 5.32 18.10
CA PHE A 386 25.74 4.83 17.81
C PHE A 386 25.02 5.79 16.86
N VAL A 387 25.06 7.09 17.18
CA VAL A 387 24.38 8.12 16.36
C VAL A 387 24.98 8.19 14.96
N LEU A 388 26.31 8.21 14.82
CA LEU A 388 26.97 8.24 13.49
C LEU A 388 26.68 7.00 12.65
N LEU A 389 26.64 5.80 13.26
CA LEU A 389 26.29 4.59 12.53
C LEU A 389 24.83 4.59 12.09
N THR A 390 23.92 5.11 12.92
CA THR A 390 22.52 5.31 12.52
C THR A 390 22.42 6.33 11.39
N TRP A 391 23.18 7.42 11.45
CA TRP A 391 23.19 8.45 10.41
C TRP A 391 23.68 7.91 9.08
N GLY A 392 24.86 7.29 9.07
CA GLY A 392 25.41 6.69 7.87
C GLY A 392 24.48 5.63 7.28
N PHE A 393 23.83 4.80 8.10
CA PHE A 393 22.84 3.83 7.61
C PHE A 393 21.64 4.51 6.95
N VAL A 394 21.12 5.59 7.54
CA VAL A 394 20.01 6.38 6.97
C VAL A 394 20.40 6.98 5.63
N ASP A 395 21.54 7.68 5.53
CA ASP A 395 21.95 8.36 4.30
C ASP A 395 22.30 7.37 3.19
N ILE A 396 23.00 6.27 3.51
CA ILE A 396 23.31 5.21 2.55
C ILE A 396 22.01 4.58 2.03
N SER A 397 21.03 4.33 2.90
CA SER A 397 19.73 3.78 2.49
C SER A 397 18.99 4.72 1.55
N ILE A 398 19.00 6.03 1.83
CA ILE A 398 18.38 7.05 0.95
C ILE A 398 19.06 7.06 -0.42
N VAL A 399 20.39 7.23 -0.44
CA VAL A 399 21.16 7.34 -1.69
C VAL A 399 20.99 6.10 -2.56
N THR A 400 21.14 4.90 -1.97
CA THR A 400 21.00 3.64 -2.71
C THR A 400 19.56 3.41 -3.21
N TYR A 401 18.55 3.87 -2.47
CA TYR A 401 17.17 3.76 -2.92
C TYR A 401 16.85 4.70 -4.08
N TYR A 402 17.32 5.95 -4.02
CA TYR A 402 17.14 6.90 -5.11
C TYR A 402 17.85 6.45 -6.40
N ILE A 403 19.02 5.81 -6.29
CA ILE A 403 19.64 5.12 -7.43
C ILE A 403 18.70 4.03 -7.98
N GLY A 404 18.06 3.25 -7.11
CA GLY A 404 17.07 2.24 -7.51
C GLY A 404 15.84 2.83 -8.22
N ILE A 405 15.30 3.95 -7.74
CA ILE A 405 14.19 4.66 -8.39
C ILE A 405 14.63 5.17 -9.78
N LEU A 406 15.82 5.78 -9.87
CA LEU A 406 16.34 6.24 -11.15
C LEU A 406 16.50 5.08 -12.15
N LEU A 407 17.05 3.95 -11.72
CA LEU A 407 17.18 2.77 -12.56
C LEU A 407 15.82 2.26 -13.05
N MET A 408 14.79 2.26 -12.20
CA MET A 408 13.43 1.90 -12.61
C MET A 408 12.90 2.85 -13.70
N TYR A 409 13.08 4.16 -13.56
CA TYR A 409 12.68 5.12 -14.60
C TYR A 409 13.43 4.92 -15.92
N LEU A 410 14.68 4.46 -15.86
CA LEU A 410 15.51 4.27 -17.05
C LEU A 410 15.35 2.91 -17.74
N THR A 411 14.80 1.89 -17.05
CA THR A 411 14.86 0.49 -17.54
C THR A 411 13.56 -0.31 -17.45
N ALA A 412 12.53 0.23 -16.78
CA ALA A 412 11.28 -0.49 -16.50
C ALA A 412 10.02 0.38 -16.60
N MET A 413 10.14 1.70 -16.56
CA MET A 413 9.00 2.61 -16.66
C MET A 413 8.71 2.93 -18.14
N PRO A 414 7.44 2.90 -18.60
CA PRO A 414 7.09 3.40 -19.93
C PRO A 414 7.60 4.83 -20.15
N THR A 415 8.06 5.13 -21.36
CA THR A 415 8.75 6.39 -21.68
C THR A 415 7.94 7.64 -21.29
N ASP A 416 6.65 7.66 -21.59
CA ASP A 416 5.79 8.80 -21.29
C ASP A 416 5.63 9.00 -19.78
N GLU A 417 5.32 7.92 -19.05
CA GLU A 417 5.26 7.93 -17.59
C GLU A 417 6.62 8.34 -16.95
N ALA A 418 7.74 7.96 -17.56
CA ALA A 418 9.09 8.28 -17.08
C ALA A 418 9.48 9.75 -17.31
N LEU A 419 9.04 10.33 -18.42
CA LEU A 419 9.26 11.74 -18.74
C LEU A 419 8.45 12.68 -17.83
N GLU A 420 7.34 12.20 -17.27
CA GLU A 420 6.56 12.92 -16.26
C GLU A 420 7.00 12.63 -14.83
N LEU A 421 7.96 11.70 -14.63
CA LEU A 421 8.33 11.16 -13.32
C LEU A 421 7.10 10.68 -12.54
N ALA A 422 6.17 9.99 -13.22
CA ALA A 422 4.92 9.56 -12.61
C ALA A 422 5.17 8.73 -11.34
N GLY A 423 4.47 9.07 -10.27
CA GLY A 423 4.62 8.42 -8.96
C GLY A 423 5.92 8.72 -8.21
N PHE A 424 6.76 9.68 -8.62
CA PHE A 424 8.03 9.98 -7.93
C PHE A 424 7.87 10.22 -6.44
N GLU A 425 6.95 11.11 -6.03
CA GLU A 425 6.72 11.44 -4.61
C GLU A 425 6.28 10.21 -3.80
N ARG A 426 5.51 9.31 -4.41
CA ARG A 426 5.05 8.05 -3.80
C ARG A 426 6.22 7.11 -3.51
N TYR A 427 7.08 6.91 -4.50
CA TYR A 427 8.26 6.07 -4.37
C TYR A 427 9.25 6.69 -3.37
N ALA A 428 9.61 7.95 -3.54
CA ALA A 428 10.54 8.67 -2.67
C ALA A 428 10.06 8.71 -1.21
N SER A 429 8.77 8.93 -0.97
CA SER A 429 8.21 8.92 0.38
C SER A 429 8.30 7.56 1.09
N SER A 430 8.32 6.45 0.34
CA SER A 430 8.45 5.11 0.92
C SER A 430 9.78 4.93 1.68
N ILE A 431 10.90 5.41 1.12
CA ILE A 431 12.18 5.36 1.83
C ILE A 431 12.23 6.34 2.99
N VAL A 432 11.63 7.52 2.86
CA VAL A 432 11.55 8.51 3.95
C VAL A 432 10.82 7.92 5.15
N ILE A 433 9.69 7.24 4.94
CA ILE A 433 8.96 6.52 5.99
C ILE A 433 9.85 5.48 6.67
N PHE A 434 10.55 4.65 5.88
CA PHE A 434 11.45 3.64 6.42
C PHE A 434 12.60 4.23 7.25
N VAL A 435 13.32 5.22 6.72
CA VAL A 435 14.47 5.80 7.43
C VAL A 435 14.03 6.62 8.65
N PHE A 436 12.90 7.33 8.59
CA PHE A 436 12.33 8.04 9.73
C PHE A 436 11.89 7.08 10.83
N GLY A 437 11.31 5.93 10.48
CA GLY A 437 10.96 4.88 11.44
C GLY A 437 12.19 4.25 12.10
N CYS A 438 13.23 3.95 11.32
CA CYS A 438 14.51 3.44 11.82
C CYS A 438 15.15 4.44 12.78
N LEU A 439 15.17 5.71 12.40
CA LEU A 439 15.64 6.83 13.20
C LEU A 439 14.88 6.93 14.52
N THR A 440 13.54 6.95 14.48
CA THR A 440 12.70 7.09 15.67
C THR A 440 12.94 5.94 16.65
N MET A 441 12.99 4.70 16.17
CA MET A 441 13.30 3.54 17.03
C MET A 441 14.71 3.62 17.62
N ALA A 442 15.71 4.02 16.83
CA ALA A 442 17.09 4.17 17.30
C ALA A 442 17.23 5.28 18.35
N LEU A 443 16.58 6.43 18.14
CA LEU A 443 16.55 7.55 19.07
C LEU A 443 15.82 7.17 20.36
N ALA A 444 14.62 6.59 20.27
CA ALA A 444 13.89 6.11 21.45
C ALA A 444 14.74 5.11 22.26
N TRP A 445 15.45 4.21 21.58
CA TRP A 445 16.35 3.24 22.20
C TRP A 445 17.53 3.90 22.94
N VAL A 446 18.24 4.84 22.32
CA VAL A 446 19.43 5.47 22.91
C VAL A 446 19.05 6.53 23.95
N MET A 447 17.96 7.26 23.75
CA MET A 447 17.45 8.22 24.72
C MET A 447 17.03 7.53 26.02
N ASP A 448 16.44 6.33 25.96
CA ASP A 448 16.16 5.55 27.16
C ASP A 448 17.44 5.20 27.96
N LYS A 449 18.56 4.92 27.28
CA LYS A 449 19.86 4.70 27.94
C LYS A 449 20.44 5.95 28.59
N CYS A 450 20.01 7.12 28.12
CA CYS A 450 20.45 8.42 28.63
C CYS A 450 19.57 8.93 29.77
N LEU A 451 18.44 8.28 30.07
CA LEU A 451 17.62 8.63 31.23
C LEU A 451 18.43 8.52 32.52
N TYR A 452 18.12 9.39 33.48
CA TYR A 452 18.84 9.51 34.75
C TYR A 452 18.91 8.18 35.50
N GLU A 453 17.76 7.53 35.73
CA GLU A 453 17.71 6.18 36.30
C GLU A 453 17.84 5.13 35.19
N LYS A 454 19.00 4.47 35.16
CA LYS A 454 19.36 3.47 34.14
C LYS A 454 18.77 2.09 34.44
N ILE A 455 18.51 1.77 35.71
CA ILE A 455 17.98 0.48 36.13
C ILE A 455 16.46 0.52 36.04
N ILE A 456 15.91 -0.25 35.08
CA ILE A 456 14.47 -0.23 34.74
C ILE A 456 13.56 -0.52 35.94
N SER A 457 13.98 -1.39 36.86
CA SER A 457 13.21 -1.74 38.06
C SER A 457 13.19 -0.65 39.13
N LYS A 458 14.16 0.28 39.15
CA LYS A 458 14.24 1.37 40.13
C LYS A 458 13.53 2.66 39.69
N ARG A 459 13.07 2.69 38.45
CA ARG A 459 12.40 3.83 37.83
C ARG A 459 11.06 4.13 38.50
N ASN A 460 10.90 5.36 38.99
CA ASN A 460 9.67 5.89 39.59
C ASN A 460 9.46 7.38 39.20
N ALA A 461 8.41 8.01 39.75
CA ALA A 461 8.05 9.40 39.44
C ALA A 461 9.07 10.46 39.92
N ARG A 462 10.05 10.06 40.74
CA ARG A 462 11.16 10.89 41.24
C ARG A 462 12.49 10.62 40.53
N SER A 463 12.54 9.68 39.59
CA SER A 463 13.75 9.27 38.88
C SER A 463 14.23 10.27 37.81
N TYR A 464 14.36 11.54 38.18
CA TYR A 464 14.83 12.63 37.33
C TYR A 464 15.93 13.42 38.04
N LYS A 465 16.92 13.90 37.30
CA LYS A 465 18.03 14.69 37.87
C LYS A 465 17.56 16.00 38.51
N SER A 466 16.49 16.61 38.01
CA SER A 466 15.91 17.86 38.50
C SER A 466 14.43 17.96 38.16
N LEU A 467 13.71 18.88 38.81
CA LEU A 467 12.32 19.21 38.47
C LEU A 467 12.20 19.72 37.02
N PHE A 468 13.16 20.53 36.57
CA PHE A 468 13.22 20.99 35.18
C PHE A 468 13.22 19.82 34.18
N ASN A 469 14.08 18.81 34.38
CA ASN A 469 14.15 17.65 33.50
C ASN A 469 12.87 16.82 33.52
N LYS A 470 12.18 16.75 34.67
CA LYS A 470 10.87 16.11 34.79
C LYS A 470 9.82 16.86 33.97
N HIS A 471 9.75 18.19 34.11
CA HIS A 471 8.82 19.03 33.36
C HIS A 471 9.09 18.96 31.86
N LEU A 472 10.35 19.05 31.43
CA LEU A 472 10.73 18.89 30.01
C LEU A 472 10.26 17.53 29.45
N TYR A 473 10.47 16.45 30.20
CA TYR A 473 9.99 15.12 29.81
C TYR A 473 8.46 15.09 29.66
N GLN A 474 7.73 15.66 30.64
CA GLN A 474 6.26 15.68 30.64
C GLN A 474 5.71 16.53 29.49
N TYR A 475 6.22 17.75 29.30
CA TYR A 475 5.79 18.63 28.22
C TYR A 475 6.13 18.06 26.84
N ALA A 476 7.34 17.51 26.65
CA ALA A 476 7.69 16.85 25.40
C ALA A 476 6.77 15.64 25.11
N SER A 477 6.46 14.84 26.13
CA SER A 477 5.52 13.71 25.98
C SER A 477 4.12 14.21 25.58
N LEU A 478 3.64 15.27 26.25
CA LEU A 478 2.32 15.85 25.98
C LEU A 478 2.23 16.45 24.58
N VAL A 479 3.21 17.26 24.17
CA VAL A 479 3.27 17.88 22.84
C VAL A 479 3.26 16.80 21.75
N LEU A 480 4.09 15.77 21.88
CA LEU A 480 4.12 14.67 20.92
C LEU A 480 2.80 13.88 20.87
N THR A 481 2.15 13.67 22.01
CA THR A 481 0.85 12.99 22.07
C THR A 481 -0.25 13.85 21.44
N VAL A 482 -0.33 15.14 21.76
CA VAL A 482 -1.31 16.08 21.18
C VAL A 482 -1.08 16.20 19.67
N TYR A 483 0.17 16.33 19.23
CA TYR A 483 0.53 16.33 17.81
C TYR A 483 0.05 15.06 17.12
N ALA A 484 0.36 13.88 17.67
CA ALA A 484 -0.06 12.61 17.07
C ALA A 484 -1.58 12.52 16.94
N ILE A 485 -2.32 12.85 18.00
CA ILE A 485 -3.80 12.82 17.99
C ILE A 485 -4.35 13.81 16.96
N GLY A 486 -3.88 15.06 16.97
CA GLY A 486 -4.34 16.10 16.04
C GLY A 486 -4.10 15.70 14.58
N MET A 487 -2.92 15.15 14.27
CA MET A 487 -2.59 14.70 12.92
C MET A 487 -3.35 13.43 12.50
N PHE A 488 -3.62 12.50 13.42
CA PHE A 488 -4.48 11.34 13.11
C PHE A 488 -5.90 11.77 12.78
N LEU A 489 -6.46 12.72 13.54
CA LEU A 489 -7.78 13.27 13.26
C LEU A 489 -7.79 14.05 11.95
N SER A 490 -6.75 14.85 11.68
CA SER A 490 -6.61 15.57 10.41
C SER A 490 -6.58 14.61 9.22
N GLU A 491 -5.77 13.54 9.27
CA GLU A 491 -5.70 12.56 8.19
C GLU A 491 -7.02 11.81 8.02
N ASN A 492 -7.65 11.39 9.13
CA ASN A 492 -8.94 10.72 9.07
C ASN A 492 -10.02 11.61 8.43
N ASN A 493 -10.05 12.90 8.78
CA ASN A 493 -10.96 13.87 8.18
C ASN A 493 -10.67 14.10 6.69
N SER A 494 -9.40 14.13 6.28
CA SER A 494 -9.02 14.20 4.86
C SER A 494 -9.53 12.98 4.08
N ILE A 495 -9.43 11.77 4.65
CA ILE A 495 -9.98 10.56 4.03
C ILE A 495 -11.50 10.67 3.89
N VAL A 496 -12.21 11.06 4.95
CA VAL A 496 -13.67 11.26 4.91
C VAL A 496 -14.05 12.31 3.86
N TYR A 497 -13.30 13.42 3.79
CA TYR A 497 -13.52 14.46 2.79
C TYR A 497 -13.39 13.91 1.36
N ASN A 498 -12.30 13.19 1.06
CA ASN A 498 -12.09 12.62 -0.28
C ASN A 498 -13.14 11.57 -0.65
N ASN A 499 -13.55 10.73 0.30
CA ASN A 499 -14.64 9.78 0.06
C ASN A 499 -15.95 10.49 -0.34
N ASN A 500 -16.13 11.75 0.03
CA ASN A 500 -17.34 12.51 -0.23
C ASN A 500 -17.23 13.50 -1.41
N GLN A 501 -16.04 13.73 -1.98
CA GLN A 501 -15.82 14.67 -3.09
C GLN A 501 -16.16 14.09 -4.49
N GLU A 502 -16.38 14.98 -5.47
CA GLU A 502 -16.85 14.76 -6.86
C GLU A 502 -16.03 13.73 -7.67
N THR A 503 -14.76 13.46 -7.34
CA THR A 503 -13.94 12.40 -8.00
C THR A 503 -14.49 10.98 -7.80
N ASN A 504 -15.54 10.85 -6.99
CA ASN A 504 -16.23 9.61 -6.67
C ASN A 504 -17.53 9.44 -7.47
N GLU A 505 -17.96 10.43 -8.25
CA GLU A 505 -19.20 10.35 -9.03
C GLU A 505 -19.13 9.24 -10.07
N VAL A 506 -18.08 9.22 -10.89
CA VAL A 506 -17.83 8.16 -11.89
C VAL A 506 -17.90 6.75 -11.28
N VAL A 507 -17.19 6.50 -10.17
CA VAL A 507 -17.19 5.17 -9.52
C VAL A 507 -18.57 4.85 -8.93
N LYS A 508 -19.23 5.82 -8.30
CA LYS A 508 -20.57 5.65 -7.73
C LYS A 508 -21.59 5.34 -8.82
N GLU A 509 -21.53 6.04 -9.95
CA GLU A 509 -22.40 5.86 -11.12
C GLU A 509 -22.17 4.50 -11.76
N ILE A 510 -20.92 4.12 -12.06
CA ILE A 510 -20.59 2.79 -12.56
C ILE A 510 -21.15 1.73 -11.62
N HIS A 511 -20.91 1.85 -10.31
CA HIS A 511 -21.39 0.87 -9.34
C HIS A 511 -22.93 0.86 -9.22
N GLN A 512 -23.58 2.01 -9.32
CA GLN A 512 -25.04 2.14 -9.26
C GLN A 512 -25.71 1.47 -10.47
N PHE A 513 -25.17 1.69 -11.68
CA PHE A 513 -25.78 1.18 -12.91
C PHE A 513 -25.44 -0.28 -13.18
N THR A 514 -24.24 -0.73 -12.81
CA THR A 514 -23.75 -2.08 -13.15
C THR A 514 -23.73 -3.05 -11.97
N GLY A 515 -23.78 -2.53 -10.74
CA GLY A 515 -23.51 -3.31 -9.53
C GLY A 515 -22.03 -3.70 -9.42
N SER A 516 -21.77 -4.92 -8.92
CA SER A 516 -20.44 -5.54 -8.99
C SER A 516 -20.61 -6.96 -9.52
N GLN A 517 -20.49 -7.09 -10.84
CA GLN A 517 -20.59 -8.36 -11.54
C GLN A 517 -19.43 -9.29 -11.19
N SER A 518 -19.67 -10.59 -11.30
CA SER A 518 -18.66 -11.64 -11.04
C SER A 518 -18.51 -12.63 -12.20
N ASN A 519 -19.38 -12.54 -13.21
CA ASN A 519 -19.30 -13.34 -14.42
C ASN A 519 -18.65 -12.48 -15.51
N SER A 520 -17.69 -13.03 -16.22
CA SER A 520 -17.15 -12.37 -17.41
C SER A 520 -18.22 -12.35 -18.50
N SER A 521 -18.47 -11.19 -19.10
CA SER A 521 -19.13 -11.13 -20.40
C SER A 521 -18.09 -11.21 -21.52
N THR A 522 -18.58 -11.40 -22.74
CA THR A 522 -17.80 -11.20 -23.97
C THR A 522 -18.25 -9.95 -24.71
N ASP A 523 -19.23 -9.25 -24.17
CA ASP A 523 -19.83 -8.06 -24.77
C ASP A 523 -18.79 -6.94 -24.82
N ARG A 524 -18.71 -6.25 -25.95
CA ARG A 524 -17.90 -5.04 -26.06
C ARG A 524 -18.72 -3.87 -25.53
N ILE A 525 -18.22 -3.22 -24.49
CA ILE A 525 -18.96 -2.17 -23.78
C ILE A 525 -18.26 -0.83 -23.97
N LEU A 526 -19.00 0.17 -24.45
CA LEU A 526 -18.53 1.55 -24.52
C LEU A 526 -19.05 2.34 -23.31
N VAL A 527 -18.14 2.91 -22.52
CA VAL A 527 -18.47 3.77 -21.39
C VAL A 527 -18.35 5.23 -21.82
N VAL A 528 -19.39 6.00 -21.54
CA VAL A 528 -19.57 7.38 -21.99
C VAL A 528 -19.70 8.30 -20.80
N THR A 529 -18.82 9.29 -20.69
CA THR A 529 -18.81 10.30 -19.61
C THR A 529 -18.12 11.58 -20.06
N ALA A 530 -18.61 12.74 -19.64
CA ALA A 530 -18.00 14.03 -19.91
C ALA A 530 -16.68 14.27 -19.13
N ASP A 531 -16.31 13.37 -18.20
CA ASP A 531 -15.09 13.47 -17.40
C ASP A 531 -13.83 13.11 -18.20
N LYS A 532 -13.33 14.09 -18.96
CA LYS A 532 -12.13 13.96 -19.79
C LYS A 532 -10.90 13.53 -18.99
N GLU A 533 -10.70 14.04 -17.78
CA GLU A 533 -9.52 13.74 -16.98
C GLU A 533 -9.47 12.24 -16.63
N ASN A 534 -10.58 11.67 -16.19
CA ASN A 534 -10.66 10.26 -15.82
C ASN A 534 -10.77 9.30 -17.02
N VAL A 535 -11.12 9.80 -18.21
CA VAL A 535 -10.99 9.04 -19.47
C VAL A 535 -9.53 9.02 -19.93
N ASP A 536 -8.88 10.18 -20.01
CA ASP A 536 -7.50 10.32 -20.51
C ASP A 536 -6.48 9.58 -19.62
N ASN A 537 -6.72 9.52 -18.31
CA ASN A 537 -5.88 8.78 -17.36
C ASN A 537 -6.27 7.28 -17.23
N TYR A 538 -7.19 6.79 -18.06
CA TYR A 538 -7.72 5.41 -18.09
C TYR A 538 -8.51 4.96 -16.85
N PHE A 539 -8.78 5.84 -15.89
CA PHE A 539 -9.50 5.49 -14.65
C PHE A 539 -10.90 4.92 -14.94
N VAL A 540 -11.70 5.60 -15.78
CA VAL A 540 -13.06 5.16 -16.14
C VAL A 540 -13.03 3.76 -16.76
N GLN A 541 -12.08 3.52 -17.66
CA GLN A 541 -11.93 2.23 -18.34
C GLN A 541 -11.63 1.12 -17.33
N TYR A 542 -10.60 1.26 -16.50
CA TYR A 542 -10.23 0.21 -15.55
C TYR A 542 -11.25 0.00 -14.43
N ALA A 543 -11.85 1.08 -13.92
CA ALA A 543 -12.93 0.97 -12.94
C ALA A 543 -14.12 0.20 -13.53
N SER A 544 -14.52 0.52 -14.76
CA SER A 544 -15.61 -0.18 -15.44
C SER A 544 -15.30 -1.65 -15.67
N ARG A 545 -14.08 -1.99 -16.12
CA ARG A 545 -13.61 -3.38 -16.22
C ARG A 545 -13.70 -4.12 -14.88
N TYR A 546 -13.37 -3.45 -13.78
CA TYR A 546 -13.48 -4.04 -12.45
C TYR A 546 -14.94 -4.30 -12.04
N TYR A 547 -15.84 -3.35 -12.23
CA TYR A 547 -17.24 -3.47 -11.80
C TYR A 547 -18.08 -4.39 -12.68
N LEU A 548 -17.92 -4.28 -14.00
CA LEU A 548 -18.54 -5.16 -15.00
C LEU A 548 -17.86 -6.54 -15.06
N TRP A 549 -16.62 -6.64 -14.57
CA TRP A 549 -15.80 -7.85 -14.65
C TRP A 549 -15.56 -8.31 -16.10
N ASP A 550 -15.29 -7.35 -16.99
CA ASP A 550 -15.07 -7.57 -18.43
C ASP A 550 -13.78 -6.88 -18.89
N VAL A 551 -13.08 -7.47 -19.86
CA VAL A 551 -11.86 -6.89 -20.46
C VAL A 551 -12.15 -6.00 -21.67
N ASN A 552 -13.29 -6.21 -22.34
CA ASN A 552 -13.68 -5.56 -23.58
C ASN A 552 -14.43 -4.24 -23.33
N VAL A 553 -13.88 -3.43 -22.42
CA VAL A 553 -14.44 -2.13 -22.07
C VAL A 553 -13.53 -1.03 -22.58
N ASP A 554 -14.13 -0.07 -23.28
CA ASP A 554 -13.52 1.18 -23.73
C ASP A 554 -14.26 2.36 -23.10
N ALA A 555 -13.57 3.48 -22.92
CA ALA A 555 -14.15 4.72 -22.38
C ALA A 555 -13.89 5.87 -23.35
N ARG A 556 -14.86 6.77 -23.52
CA ARG A 556 -14.74 7.92 -24.41
C ARG A 556 -15.44 9.14 -23.82
N GLU A 557 -14.82 10.31 -23.96
CA GLU A 557 -15.28 11.54 -23.34
C GLU A 557 -16.16 12.41 -24.23
N ASN A 558 -16.02 12.30 -25.55
CA ASN A 558 -16.81 13.10 -26.48
C ASN A 558 -17.05 12.43 -27.84
N PHE A 559 -18.06 12.98 -28.52
CA PHE A 559 -18.49 12.59 -29.85
C PHE A 559 -18.80 13.86 -30.67
N VAL A 560 -17.76 14.58 -31.07
CA VAL A 560 -17.91 15.89 -31.74
C VAL A 560 -18.16 15.70 -33.24
N SER A 561 -19.20 16.35 -33.76
CA SER A 561 -19.41 16.62 -35.20
C SER A 561 -19.41 18.12 -35.45
N VAL A 562 -18.98 18.57 -36.62
CA VAL A 562 -18.96 20.01 -37.00
C VAL A 562 -20.14 20.44 -37.88
N ASP A 563 -21.13 19.57 -38.09
CA ASP A 563 -22.31 19.95 -38.87
C ASP A 563 -23.25 20.89 -38.10
N GLN A 564 -23.94 21.77 -38.83
CA GLN A 564 -24.75 22.84 -38.24
C GLN A 564 -25.90 22.31 -37.36
N GLU A 565 -26.54 21.20 -37.74
CA GLU A 565 -27.65 20.64 -36.97
C GLU A 565 -27.18 20.11 -35.61
N PHE A 566 -26.02 19.46 -35.56
CA PHE A 566 -25.38 19.06 -34.32
C PHE A 566 -25.01 20.28 -33.45
N LEU A 567 -24.43 21.33 -34.04
CA LEU A 567 -24.06 22.55 -33.31
C LEU A 567 -25.29 23.27 -32.73
N ASP A 568 -26.40 23.31 -33.47
CA ASP A 568 -27.67 23.88 -33.00
C ASP A 568 -28.26 23.06 -31.84
N LEU A 569 -28.20 21.72 -31.92
CA LEU A 569 -28.61 20.84 -30.83
C LEU A 569 -27.72 20.99 -29.60
N MET A 570 -26.41 21.09 -29.78
CA MET A 570 -25.44 21.36 -28.71
C MET A 570 -25.72 22.68 -28.00
N ALA A 571 -26.12 23.73 -28.73
CA ALA A 571 -26.51 25.02 -28.17
C ALA A 571 -27.76 24.93 -27.26
N SER A 572 -28.59 23.90 -27.43
CA SER A 572 -29.79 23.70 -26.61
C SER A 572 -29.54 23.12 -25.21
N TYR A 573 -28.33 22.59 -24.93
CA TYR A 573 -28.00 21.97 -23.64
C TYR A 573 -27.48 22.97 -22.57
N SER A 574 -27.15 24.22 -22.95
CA SER A 574 -26.89 25.38 -22.07
C SER A 574 -26.10 25.13 -20.77
N ASP A 575 -24.95 24.47 -20.86
CA ASP A 575 -24.03 24.29 -19.73
C ASP A 575 -22.63 24.90 -20.00
N ARG A 576 -21.74 24.87 -19.00
CA ARG A 576 -20.37 25.41 -19.12
C ARG A 576 -19.53 24.66 -20.16
N ALA A 577 -19.78 23.36 -20.36
CA ALA A 577 -19.02 22.51 -21.26
C ALA A 577 -19.40 22.77 -22.73
N THR A 578 -20.70 22.77 -23.03
CA THR A 578 -21.26 23.17 -24.34
C THR A 578 -20.86 24.59 -24.72
N SER A 579 -20.82 25.53 -23.76
CA SER A 579 -20.30 26.89 -24.00
C SER A 579 -18.81 26.91 -24.39
N TYR A 580 -17.98 26.04 -23.80
CA TYR A 580 -16.57 25.89 -24.17
C TYR A 580 -16.41 25.39 -25.61
N TYR A 581 -17.21 24.39 -26.00
CA TYR A 581 -17.21 23.88 -27.38
C TYR A 581 -17.71 24.93 -28.38
N LEU A 582 -18.86 25.57 -28.10
CA LEU A 582 -19.51 26.52 -29.02
C LEU A 582 -18.81 27.88 -29.15
N SER A 583 -18.01 28.28 -28.16
CA SER A 583 -17.26 29.56 -28.19
C SER A 583 -15.95 29.52 -28.98
N ASN A 584 -15.54 28.34 -29.46
CA ASN A 584 -14.27 28.15 -30.16
C ASN A 584 -14.47 28.15 -31.68
N GLU A 585 -13.90 29.15 -32.38
CA GLU A 585 -14.00 29.27 -33.86
C GLU A 585 -13.24 28.17 -34.65
N ASN A 586 -12.59 27.22 -33.97
CA ASN A 586 -11.69 26.21 -34.55
C ASN A 586 -11.92 24.78 -33.99
N ILE A 587 -13.16 24.39 -33.69
CA ILE A 587 -13.52 23.04 -33.18
C ILE A 587 -12.88 21.92 -34.04
N ASP A 588 -12.83 22.11 -35.36
CA ASP A 588 -12.36 21.13 -36.33
C ASP A 588 -10.85 20.78 -36.25
N THR A 589 -10.02 21.63 -35.60
CA THR A 589 -8.54 21.51 -35.68
C THR A 589 -7.83 21.10 -34.39
N ARG A 590 -8.52 21.10 -33.24
CA ARG A 590 -7.89 20.83 -31.92
C ARG A 590 -8.16 19.43 -31.35
N ASP A 591 -9.35 18.87 -31.57
CA ASP A 591 -9.77 17.66 -30.84
C ASP A 591 -9.58 16.37 -31.65
N GLY A 592 -9.02 16.44 -32.86
CA GLY A 592 -8.56 15.30 -33.65
C GLY A 592 -9.62 14.23 -33.98
N SER A 593 -10.91 14.51 -33.72
CA SER A 593 -11.98 13.52 -33.74
C SER A 593 -13.31 14.13 -34.18
N ASN A 594 -13.31 14.81 -35.32
CA ASN A 594 -14.54 15.16 -36.00
C ASN A 594 -15.15 13.88 -36.59
N LEU A 595 -16.19 13.36 -35.94
CA LEU A 595 -16.91 12.16 -36.36
C LEU A 595 -17.99 12.57 -37.36
N THR A 596 -17.98 11.96 -38.55
CA THR A 596 -19.17 12.03 -39.41
C THR A 596 -20.31 11.18 -38.82
N ASP A 597 -21.54 11.40 -39.29
CA ASP A 597 -22.70 10.61 -38.89
C ASP A 597 -22.47 9.10 -39.11
N ASP A 598 -21.84 8.74 -40.23
CA ASP A 598 -21.47 7.36 -40.55
C ASP A 598 -20.37 6.82 -39.62
N ASP A 599 -19.40 7.65 -39.22
CA ASP A 599 -18.34 7.25 -38.28
C ASP A 599 -18.91 6.96 -36.89
N PHE A 600 -19.86 7.77 -36.41
CA PHE A 600 -20.53 7.55 -35.13
C PHE A 600 -21.35 6.25 -35.15
N ILE A 601 -22.12 6.01 -36.21
CA ILE A 601 -22.88 4.76 -36.38
C ILE A 601 -21.93 3.56 -36.48
N ALA A 602 -20.84 3.68 -37.25
CA ALA A 602 -19.84 2.63 -37.40
C ALA A 602 -19.17 2.31 -36.06
N LEU A 603 -18.82 3.33 -35.28
CA LEU A 603 -18.28 3.21 -33.93
C LEU A 603 -19.24 2.45 -33.02
N LEU A 604 -20.50 2.88 -32.93
CA LEU A 604 -21.50 2.21 -32.09
C LEU A 604 -21.65 0.74 -32.46
N LYS A 605 -21.69 0.40 -33.75
CA LYS A 605 -21.80 -0.99 -34.24
C LYS A 605 -20.62 -1.90 -33.83
N THR A 606 -19.51 -1.34 -33.34
CA THR A 606 -18.40 -2.13 -32.79
C THR A 606 -18.62 -2.59 -31.34
N TYR A 607 -19.66 -2.08 -30.69
CA TYR A 607 -20.04 -2.37 -29.31
C TYR A 607 -21.39 -3.08 -29.24
N ASP A 608 -21.58 -3.87 -28.19
CA ASP A 608 -22.83 -4.57 -27.88
C ASP A 608 -23.70 -3.72 -26.93
N GLU A 609 -23.05 -3.03 -25.98
CA GLU A 609 -23.71 -2.18 -24.98
C GLU A 609 -23.00 -0.83 -24.82
N VAL A 610 -23.76 0.18 -24.38
CA VAL A 610 -23.26 1.51 -24.00
C VAL A 610 -23.67 1.79 -22.56
N LEU A 611 -22.69 2.09 -21.71
CA LEU A 611 -22.89 2.57 -20.34
C LEU A 611 -22.71 4.08 -20.33
N ILE A 612 -23.80 4.81 -20.12
CA ILE A 612 -23.81 6.27 -20.04
C ILE A 612 -23.79 6.66 -18.56
N LEU A 613 -22.77 7.38 -18.12
CA LEU A 613 -22.58 7.71 -16.70
C LEU A 613 -23.27 9.02 -16.30
N ASP A 614 -23.23 10.02 -17.19
CA ASP A 614 -23.78 11.36 -16.97
C ASP A 614 -24.76 11.78 -18.09
N ASP A 615 -25.42 12.93 -17.95
CA ASP A 615 -26.25 13.49 -19.02
C ASP A 615 -25.37 14.02 -20.15
N HIS A 616 -24.88 13.09 -20.97
CA HIS A 616 -23.75 13.31 -21.84
C HIS A 616 -24.10 14.12 -23.08
N TYR A 617 -23.76 15.40 -23.10
CA TYR A 617 -24.19 16.38 -24.10
C TYR A 617 -23.86 16.04 -25.56
N THR A 618 -22.62 15.65 -25.91
CA THR A 618 -22.28 15.35 -27.33
C THR A 618 -22.93 14.06 -27.82
N PHE A 619 -22.89 13.00 -27.02
CA PHE A 619 -23.60 11.75 -27.27
C PHE A 619 -25.12 11.97 -27.43
N ASN A 620 -25.74 12.74 -26.54
CA ASN A 620 -27.17 13.05 -26.59
C ASN A 620 -27.53 13.96 -27.78
N ALA A 621 -26.65 14.89 -28.20
CA ALA A 621 -26.85 15.67 -29.41
C ALA A 621 -26.81 14.80 -30.68
N LEU A 622 -25.82 13.89 -30.82
CA LEU A 622 -25.74 12.98 -31.98
C LEU A 622 -26.87 11.96 -32.02
N THR A 623 -27.20 11.32 -30.89
CA THR A 623 -28.31 10.36 -30.84
C THR A 623 -29.66 11.03 -31.11
N LYS A 624 -29.85 12.27 -30.67
CA LYS A 624 -31.06 13.06 -31.00
C LYS A 624 -31.13 13.42 -32.48
N LYS A 625 -30.00 13.83 -33.07
CA LYS A 625 -29.90 14.12 -34.52
C LYS A 625 -30.21 12.88 -35.36
N LEU A 626 -29.56 11.76 -35.06
CA LEU A 626 -29.61 10.56 -35.90
C LEU A 626 -30.83 9.67 -35.65
N PHE A 627 -31.29 9.59 -34.41
CA PHE A 627 -32.32 8.64 -33.98
C PHE A 627 -33.53 9.32 -33.31
N GLY A 628 -33.53 10.65 -33.19
CA GLY A 628 -34.66 11.41 -32.63
C GLY A 628 -34.83 11.30 -31.12
N ARG A 629 -33.86 10.77 -30.38
CA ARG A 629 -33.97 10.49 -28.93
C ARG A 629 -32.66 10.76 -28.19
N THR A 630 -32.78 11.19 -26.93
CA THR A 630 -31.68 11.30 -25.96
C THR A 630 -31.75 10.16 -24.94
N TYR A 631 -30.63 9.83 -24.32
CA TYR A 631 -30.52 8.76 -23.34
C TYR A 631 -30.12 9.32 -21.98
N SER A 632 -30.87 8.94 -20.94
CA SER A 632 -30.48 9.22 -19.55
C SER A 632 -29.29 8.34 -19.15
N PRO A 633 -28.60 8.64 -18.03
CA PRO A 633 -27.61 7.73 -17.46
C PRO A 633 -28.17 6.32 -17.24
N GLY A 634 -27.39 5.30 -17.63
CA GLY A 634 -27.80 3.90 -17.60
C GLY A 634 -27.04 3.00 -18.58
N LEU A 635 -27.33 1.71 -18.53
CA LEU A 635 -26.78 0.69 -19.44
C LEU A 635 -27.80 0.34 -20.52
N TYR A 636 -27.39 0.45 -21.78
CA TYR A 636 -28.27 0.28 -22.95
C TYR A 636 -27.65 -0.67 -23.98
N LYS A 637 -28.48 -1.44 -24.67
CA LYS A 637 -28.03 -2.20 -25.84
C LYS A 637 -27.83 -1.29 -27.03
N VAL A 638 -26.71 -1.44 -27.74
CA VAL A 638 -26.44 -0.69 -28.97
C VAL A 638 -27.52 -0.93 -30.01
N SER A 639 -28.03 -2.16 -30.12
CA SER A 639 -29.10 -2.50 -31.07
C SER A 639 -30.41 -1.74 -30.81
N ASP A 640 -30.70 -1.42 -29.55
CA ASP A 640 -31.85 -0.59 -29.19
C ASP A 640 -31.59 0.89 -29.52
N ILE A 641 -30.37 1.39 -29.24
CA ILE A 641 -29.96 2.76 -29.59
C ILE A 641 -30.07 2.99 -31.10
N LEU A 642 -29.49 2.10 -31.90
CA LEU A 642 -29.51 2.18 -33.38
C LEU A 642 -30.93 2.05 -33.96
N ALA A 643 -31.88 1.49 -33.20
CA ALA A 643 -33.29 1.41 -33.59
C ALA A 643 -34.14 2.59 -33.08
N GLY A 644 -33.54 3.59 -32.42
CA GLY A 644 -34.25 4.71 -31.78
C GLY A 644 -35.09 4.28 -30.57
N LYS A 645 -34.79 3.11 -29.99
CA LYS A 645 -35.43 2.58 -28.78
C LYS A 645 -34.60 2.88 -27.56
N GLY A 646 -35.20 2.80 -26.38
CA GLY A 646 -34.54 3.04 -25.10
C GLY A 646 -35.47 2.81 -23.94
#